data_AF-A0A7Y9E1J6-F1
#
_entry.id   AF-A0A7Y9E1J6-F1
#
_cell.length_a   1.000
_cell.length_b   1.000
_cell.length_c   1.000
_cell.angle_alpha   90.00
_cell.angle_beta   90.00
_cell.angle_gamma   90.00
#
_symmetry.space_group_name_H-M   'P 1'
#
loop_
_entity.id
_entity.type
_entity.pdbx_description
1 polymer ?
#
loop_
_entity_poly.entity_id
_entity_poly.type
_entity_poly.pdbx_seq_one_letter_code
_entity_poly.pdbx_strand_id
1 'polypeptide(L)'
;MHLLLLSGASTVDEVLPGLAMLPDHRVTPGALTAADALTSAVDVDAVLLDARTRPFAAAELAAAIDAVRPGLPVAVVVGPDAAFPVEQDVPVDTLLLPDASPGEVATRLRLLARPVPPVPRPRRDRRPTAPPPGALVVGDLVVDTVAYQASVGGRPLALARRELELLADLAARPGRPVTRAALLRRVWGPEYEGSARTVDVHVRALRRALGPTHREMVRTLHGVGYALVPTAGVAAAPAAPPARVAAPLRPDDALGAPSAPARPGGRDAPGDVVASKRAGLPLDLDAVADPARLGALERYSLKTLGACSEREDGSFLLRARTRGRVSADAAAALAALLRGRGSGPVHLTTRQQLELHGVPADRVVDTLDALHAAGLDTDATCGHTVRGVTSCPDAGVSAEEPFDCTPDAELLTDSLLRLGPGLNTRLPQRFTVSLGGCPGCRAQAKVSDVGLVSVLDGEGRPGYELWVGGGLGRSRPTLATRLTAFVPRDELLPAVHAVLAVFLAHGAFEQPNRARLKFLLARLGADRFTALVAEATAELRGRPWPAPAPLPEVHAPGVPSGPTPEHGWGDDVRPQRVPGLATVTVTVPLGRLSADALDVLAEVARELGDGMVRLSREQNVVLRDVPVGRVGELAVRVAAVGLAVHTHRPARDVRSCVGAPSCALAITPTRDLAGALWHLPVLRRNSRVSVSVSGCPASCARHQAADLGLAGNLVSVRGRRVPGYRVHLGGDLGRDRIGRVLGRVAQDQVTQLVDQVVRTWEDLRVGHETLADSVARTGLEPFVSGLRGLPGLSWEAGDDEGPDRPSPPITPVRTRS
;
A
#
# COMPACT_ATOMS: atom_id res chain seq x y z
N MET A 1 -56.34 -24.48 2.41
CA MET A 1 -54.87 -24.71 2.33
C MET A 1 -54.28 -24.63 3.73
N HIS A 2 -53.48 -25.61 4.13
CA HIS A 2 -52.76 -25.65 5.39
C HIS A 2 -51.35 -25.07 5.22
N LEU A 3 -51.06 -23.97 5.91
CA LEU A 3 -49.81 -23.21 5.79
C LEU A 3 -49.02 -23.28 7.09
N LEU A 4 -47.71 -23.48 7.01
CA LEU A 4 -46.80 -23.26 8.15
C LEU A 4 -46.22 -21.86 8.05
N LEU A 5 -46.44 -20.99 9.03
CA LEU A 5 -45.77 -19.69 9.12
C LEU A 5 -44.61 -19.77 10.12
N LEU A 6 -43.38 -19.65 9.64
CA LEU A 6 -42.20 -19.52 10.48
C LEU A 6 -41.83 -18.05 10.62
N SER A 7 -42.01 -17.51 11.82
CA SER A 7 -41.79 -16.08 12.09
C SER A 7 -41.24 -15.85 13.50
N GLY A 8 -40.70 -14.66 13.74
CA GLY A 8 -40.44 -14.12 15.07
C GLY A 8 -41.59 -13.25 15.62
N ALA A 9 -42.65 -13.04 14.84
CA ALA A 9 -43.85 -12.30 15.22
C ALA A 9 -44.83 -13.17 16.01
N SER A 10 -45.70 -12.54 16.79
CA SER A 10 -46.62 -13.26 17.70
C SER A 10 -47.91 -13.69 17.01
N THR A 11 -48.27 -13.05 15.89
CA THR A 11 -49.50 -13.29 15.14
C THR A 11 -49.25 -13.27 13.62
N VAL A 12 -50.13 -13.92 12.85
CA VAL A 12 -50.08 -13.93 11.37
C VAL A 12 -50.34 -12.52 10.83
N ASP A 13 -51.25 -11.78 11.46
CA ASP A 13 -51.66 -10.42 11.11
C ASP A 13 -50.48 -9.45 11.14
N GLU A 14 -49.51 -9.67 12.05
CA GLU A 14 -48.29 -8.87 12.10
C GLU A 14 -47.38 -9.10 10.90
N VAL A 15 -47.40 -10.29 10.29
CA VAL A 15 -46.50 -10.68 9.20
C VAL A 15 -47.09 -10.39 7.83
N LEU A 16 -48.35 -10.76 7.64
CA LEU A 16 -49.06 -10.65 6.37
C LEU A 16 -50.56 -10.44 6.63
N PRO A 17 -51.00 -9.22 6.99
CA PRO A 17 -52.40 -8.88 7.26
C PRO A 17 -53.37 -9.36 6.17
N GLY A 18 -52.95 -9.29 4.90
CA GLY A 18 -53.75 -9.73 3.76
C GLY A 18 -54.12 -11.22 3.80
N LEU A 19 -53.29 -12.06 4.46
CA LEU A 19 -53.57 -13.49 4.66
C LEU A 19 -54.70 -13.70 5.66
N ALA A 20 -54.67 -13.00 6.79
CA ALA A 20 -55.64 -13.13 7.87
C ALA A 20 -57.09 -12.85 7.44
N MET A 21 -57.29 -12.06 6.39
CA MET A 21 -58.60 -11.72 5.84
C MET A 21 -59.19 -12.78 4.91
N LEU A 22 -58.47 -13.87 4.62
CA LEU A 22 -58.92 -14.91 3.69
C LEU A 22 -59.69 -16.03 4.42
N PRO A 23 -60.86 -16.47 3.94
CA PRO A 23 -61.68 -17.44 4.66
C PRO A 23 -61.20 -18.91 4.53
N ASP A 24 -60.41 -19.26 3.51
CA ASP A 24 -60.18 -20.66 3.08
C ASP A 24 -58.75 -21.18 3.35
N HIS A 25 -58.16 -20.82 4.49
CA HIS A 25 -56.82 -21.27 4.88
C HIS A 25 -56.69 -21.53 6.38
N ARG A 26 -55.79 -22.44 6.74
CA ARG A 26 -55.40 -22.72 8.13
C ARG A 26 -53.91 -22.43 8.25
N VAL A 27 -53.53 -21.56 9.17
CA VAL A 27 -52.11 -21.26 9.45
C VAL A 27 -51.70 -21.90 10.77
N THR A 28 -50.64 -22.69 10.74
CA THR A 28 -49.94 -23.17 11.92
C THR A 28 -48.71 -22.29 12.13
N PRO A 29 -48.61 -21.56 13.25
CA PRO A 29 -47.44 -20.74 13.54
C PRO A 29 -46.30 -21.59 14.11
N GLY A 30 -45.05 -21.22 13.77
CA GLY A 30 -43.83 -21.77 14.35
C GLY A 30 -42.73 -20.71 14.44
N ALA A 31 -41.70 -20.94 15.25
CA ALA A 31 -40.59 -20.02 15.35
C ALA A 31 -39.69 -20.13 14.11
N LEU A 32 -39.05 -19.02 13.71
CA LEU A 32 -38.07 -18.97 12.61
C LEU A 32 -36.76 -19.68 13.00
N THR A 33 -36.81 -21.00 13.19
CA THR A 33 -35.69 -21.86 13.59
C THR A 33 -35.71 -23.18 12.83
N ALA A 34 -34.54 -23.83 12.70
CA ALA A 34 -34.44 -25.09 11.99
C ALA A 34 -35.20 -26.23 12.69
N ALA A 35 -35.30 -26.20 14.02
CA ALA A 35 -36.03 -27.20 14.79
C ALA A 35 -37.53 -27.20 14.44
N ASP A 36 -38.15 -26.03 14.42
CA ASP A 36 -39.58 -25.89 14.08
C ASP A 36 -39.83 -26.14 12.59
N ALA A 37 -38.93 -25.69 11.72
CA ALA A 37 -39.02 -25.97 10.29
C ALA A 37 -39.01 -27.48 9.98
N LEU A 38 -38.19 -28.25 10.70
CA LEU A 38 -38.04 -29.69 10.46
C LEU A 38 -39.15 -30.53 11.11
N THR A 39 -39.69 -30.09 12.25
CA THR A 39 -40.70 -30.84 13.00
C THR A 39 -42.13 -30.52 12.58
N SER A 40 -42.40 -29.27 12.19
CA SER A 40 -43.76 -28.78 11.94
C SER A 40 -44.12 -28.68 10.45
N ALA A 41 -43.17 -28.92 9.54
CA ALA A 41 -43.43 -28.97 8.08
C ALA A 41 -44.03 -30.31 7.60
N VAL A 42 -44.46 -31.16 8.54
CA VAL A 42 -45.17 -32.41 8.28
C VAL A 42 -46.66 -32.09 8.10
N ASP A 43 -47.25 -32.53 6.98
CA ASP A 43 -48.67 -32.38 6.67
C ASP A 43 -49.17 -30.93 6.41
N VAL A 44 -48.32 -30.10 5.80
CA VAL A 44 -48.67 -28.75 5.30
C VAL A 44 -48.56 -28.66 3.78
N ASP A 45 -49.35 -27.77 3.18
CA ASP A 45 -49.43 -27.52 1.74
C ASP A 45 -48.36 -26.54 1.25
N ALA A 46 -47.91 -25.60 2.10
CA ALA A 46 -46.80 -24.68 1.83
C ALA A 46 -46.23 -24.07 3.13
N VAL A 47 -45.01 -23.53 3.05
CA VAL A 47 -44.34 -22.81 4.14
C VAL A 47 -44.20 -21.33 3.81
N LEU A 48 -44.54 -20.46 4.75
CA LEU A 48 -44.27 -19.03 4.71
C LEU A 48 -43.13 -18.69 5.67
N LEU A 49 -42.09 -18.03 5.18
CA LEU A 49 -40.96 -17.56 5.99
C LEU A 49 -41.00 -16.04 6.15
N ASP A 50 -40.96 -15.56 7.39
CA ASP A 50 -40.84 -14.13 7.67
C ASP A 50 -39.37 -13.68 7.56
N ALA A 51 -39.03 -13.04 6.43
CA ALA A 51 -37.70 -12.52 6.16
C ALA A 51 -37.55 -11.02 6.46
N ARG A 52 -38.59 -10.35 6.99
CA ARG A 52 -38.60 -8.88 7.15
C ARG A 52 -37.49 -8.38 8.06
N THR A 53 -37.17 -9.12 9.12
CA THR A 53 -36.13 -8.76 10.10
C THR A 53 -34.89 -9.63 10.02
N ARG A 54 -34.98 -10.83 9.42
CA ARG A 54 -33.88 -11.81 9.37
C ARG A 54 -33.78 -12.52 8.00
N PRO A 55 -33.45 -11.80 6.91
CA PRO A 55 -33.49 -12.34 5.55
C PRO A 55 -32.52 -13.50 5.31
N PHE A 56 -31.31 -13.45 5.87
CA PHE A 56 -30.33 -14.56 5.73
C PHE A 56 -30.78 -15.84 6.46
N ALA A 57 -31.37 -15.71 7.65
CA ALA A 57 -31.87 -16.87 8.39
C ALA A 57 -33.05 -17.53 7.67
N ALA A 58 -33.95 -16.72 7.07
CA ALA A 58 -35.03 -17.24 6.23
C ALA A 58 -34.49 -17.94 4.97
N ALA A 59 -33.42 -17.43 4.35
CA ALA A 59 -32.78 -18.08 3.21
C ALA A 59 -32.14 -19.44 3.58
N GLU A 60 -31.45 -19.52 4.72
CA GLU A 60 -30.91 -20.78 5.24
C GLU A 60 -32.02 -21.80 5.54
N LEU A 61 -33.15 -21.35 6.09
CA LEU A 61 -34.30 -22.20 6.38
C LEU A 61 -35.01 -22.70 5.12
N ALA A 62 -35.15 -21.87 4.08
CA ALA A 62 -35.67 -22.30 2.79
C ALA A 62 -34.84 -23.46 2.23
N ALA A 63 -33.51 -23.33 2.25
CA ALA A 63 -32.59 -24.40 1.84
C ALA A 63 -32.73 -25.66 2.70
N ALA A 64 -32.91 -25.52 4.01
CA ALA A 64 -33.12 -26.65 4.92
C ALA A 64 -34.46 -27.36 4.66
N ILE A 65 -35.54 -26.63 4.38
CA ILE A 65 -36.85 -27.19 4.06
C ILE A 65 -36.81 -27.95 2.74
N ASP A 66 -36.21 -27.39 1.68
CA ASP A 66 -36.08 -28.07 0.39
C ASP A 66 -35.23 -29.34 0.49
N ALA A 67 -34.19 -29.34 1.33
CA ALA A 67 -33.37 -30.52 1.58
C ALA A 67 -34.16 -31.68 2.25
N VAL A 68 -35.13 -31.37 3.10
CA VAL A 68 -35.89 -32.37 3.87
C VAL A 68 -37.22 -32.75 3.22
N ARG A 69 -37.90 -31.81 2.57
CA ARG A 69 -39.13 -32.01 1.81
C ARG A 69 -39.02 -31.35 0.43
N PRO A 70 -38.23 -31.93 -0.50
CA PRO A 70 -38.10 -31.41 -1.86
C PRO A 70 -39.46 -31.26 -2.53
N GLY A 71 -39.74 -30.07 -3.06
CA GLY A 71 -40.99 -29.76 -3.75
C GLY A 71 -42.17 -29.33 -2.86
N LEU A 72 -41.97 -29.17 -1.54
CA LEU A 72 -42.90 -28.42 -0.70
C LEU A 72 -42.78 -26.91 -1.02
N PRO A 73 -43.85 -26.22 -1.44
CA PRO A 73 -43.75 -24.82 -1.82
C PRO A 73 -43.33 -23.91 -0.65
N VAL A 74 -42.38 -23.01 -0.90
CA VAL A 74 -41.85 -22.03 0.06
C VAL A 74 -42.09 -20.61 -0.45
N ALA A 75 -42.86 -19.84 0.31
CA ALA A 75 -43.06 -18.42 0.09
C ALA A 75 -42.31 -17.60 1.15
N VAL A 76 -41.79 -16.44 0.78
CA VAL A 76 -41.06 -15.56 1.71
C VAL A 76 -41.72 -14.18 1.77
N VAL A 77 -41.95 -13.68 2.99
CA VAL A 77 -42.42 -12.31 3.23
C VAL A 77 -41.20 -11.42 3.46
N VAL A 78 -40.94 -10.49 2.55
CA VAL A 78 -39.74 -9.63 2.55
C VAL A 78 -40.14 -8.19 2.85
N GLY A 79 -39.38 -7.50 3.72
CA GLY A 79 -39.60 -6.08 3.99
C GLY A 79 -39.16 -5.21 2.80
N PRO A 80 -39.77 -4.03 2.58
CA PRO A 80 -39.49 -3.17 1.42
C PRO A 80 -38.02 -2.75 1.29
N ASP A 81 -37.30 -2.63 2.42
CA ASP A 81 -35.88 -2.25 2.47
C ASP A 81 -34.93 -3.44 2.76
N ALA A 82 -35.46 -4.67 2.84
CA ALA A 82 -34.67 -5.84 3.20
C ALA A 82 -34.04 -6.47 1.94
N ALA A 83 -32.70 -6.54 1.90
CA ALA A 83 -31.97 -7.27 0.86
C ALA A 83 -32.07 -8.79 1.12
N PHE A 84 -33.06 -9.45 0.51
CA PHE A 84 -33.15 -10.92 0.53
C PHE A 84 -32.17 -11.52 -0.49
N PRO A 85 -31.28 -12.45 -0.11
CA PRO A 85 -30.18 -12.93 -0.96
C PRO A 85 -30.66 -13.94 -2.02
N VAL A 86 -31.30 -13.47 -3.09
CA VAL A 86 -31.81 -14.32 -4.20
C VAL A 86 -30.68 -14.86 -5.10
N GLU A 87 -29.51 -14.22 -5.11
CA GLU A 87 -28.36 -14.56 -5.98
C GLU A 87 -27.66 -15.90 -5.66
N GLN A 88 -28.11 -16.62 -4.62
CA GLN A 88 -27.49 -17.86 -4.11
C GLN A 88 -28.28 -19.16 -4.41
N ASP A 89 -29.18 -19.16 -5.41
CA ASP A 89 -30.06 -20.31 -5.74
C ASP A 89 -30.91 -20.78 -4.54
N VAL A 90 -31.41 -19.83 -3.73
CA VAL A 90 -32.26 -20.14 -2.57
C VAL A 90 -33.63 -20.69 -3.05
N PRO A 91 -34.09 -21.86 -2.58
CA PRO A 91 -35.30 -22.51 -3.09
C PRO A 91 -36.57 -21.83 -2.54
N VAL A 92 -36.93 -20.71 -3.16
CA VAL A 92 -38.13 -19.93 -2.85
C VAL A 92 -39.00 -19.84 -4.10
N ASP A 93 -40.28 -20.20 -3.98
CA ASP A 93 -41.23 -20.25 -5.09
C ASP A 93 -41.91 -18.90 -5.35
N THR A 94 -42.07 -18.07 -4.31
CA THR A 94 -42.60 -16.70 -4.47
C THR A 94 -42.20 -15.78 -3.33
N LEU A 95 -42.19 -14.49 -3.63
CA LEU A 95 -42.02 -13.40 -2.66
C LEU A 95 -43.36 -12.70 -2.44
N LEU A 96 -43.58 -12.23 -1.22
CA LEU A 96 -44.71 -11.41 -0.80
C LEU A 96 -44.17 -10.19 -0.03
N LEU A 97 -44.77 -9.03 -0.26
CA LEU A 97 -44.56 -7.87 0.61
C LEU A 97 -45.55 -7.91 1.77
N PRO A 98 -45.22 -7.29 2.93
CA PRO A 98 -46.07 -7.37 4.11
C PRO A 98 -47.41 -6.66 3.91
N ASP A 99 -47.45 -5.66 3.03
CA ASP A 99 -48.62 -4.86 2.67
C ASP A 99 -49.40 -5.41 1.45
N ALA A 100 -49.07 -6.60 0.97
CA ALA A 100 -49.77 -7.23 -0.15
C ALA A 100 -51.28 -7.37 0.16
N SER A 101 -52.12 -6.91 -0.78
CA SER A 101 -53.58 -6.94 -0.62
C SER A 101 -54.11 -8.37 -0.46
N PRO A 102 -55.27 -8.59 0.20
CA PRO A 102 -55.85 -9.94 0.33
C PRO A 102 -56.03 -10.64 -1.02
N GLY A 103 -56.40 -9.90 -2.07
CA GLY A 103 -56.54 -10.45 -3.43
C GLY A 103 -55.22 -10.91 -4.04
N GLU A 104 -54.12 -10.20 -3.78
CA GLU A 104 -52.77 -10.60 -4.21
C GLU A 104 -52.31 -11.85 -3.45
N VAL A 105 -52.44 -11.85 -2.12
CA VAL A 105 -52.07 -12.99 -1.27
C VAL A 105 -52.86 -14.25 -1.70
N ALA A 106 -54.17 -14.14 -1.89
CA ALA A 106 -55.01 -15.23 -2.36
C ALA A 106 -54.57 -15.76 -3.73
N THR A 107 -54.20 -14.86 -4.65
CA THR A 107 -53.73 -15.24 -5.99
C THR A 107 -52.40 -15.98 -5.93
N ARG A 108 -51.45 -15.48 -5.14
CA ARG A 108 -50.12 -16.09 -4.95
C ARG A 108 -50.23 -17.46 -4.30
N LEU A 109 -51.07 -17.61 -3.28
CA LEU A 109 -51.33 -18.92 -2.66
C LEU A 109 -52.00 -19.91 -3.62
N ARG A 110 -52.95 -19.46 -4.45
CA ARG A 110 -53.55 -20.31 -5.50
C ARG A 110 -52.54 -20.72 -6.57
N LEU A 111 -51.59 -19.86 -6.91
CA LEU A 111 -50.51 -20.20 -7.84
C LEU A 111 -49.53 -21.21 -7.23
N LEU A 112 -49.22 -21.10 -5.94
CA LEU A 112 -48.42 -22.08 -5.20
C LEU A 112 -49.12 -23.44 -5.07
N ALA A 113 -50.45 -23.44 -4.88
CA ALA A 113 -51.24 -24.66 -4.74
C ALA A 113 -51.54 -25.38 -6.07
N ARG A 114 -51.17 -24.80 -7.22
CA ARG A 114 -51.31 -25.48 -8.52
C ARG A 114 -50.15 -26.47 -8.69
N PRO A 115 -50.41 -27.72 -9.09
CA PRO A 115 -49.36 -28.58 -9.61
C PRO A 115 -48.81 -27.91 -10.87
N VAL A 116 -47.67 -27.25 -10.75
CA VAL A 116 -46.92 -26.77 -11.90
C VAL A 116 -46.38 -28.04 -12.57
N PRO A 117 -46.81 -28.40 -13.80
CA PRO A 117 -46.13 -29.46 -14.53
C PRO A 117 -44.67 -29.05 -14.61
N PRO A 118 -43.71 -29.97 -14.40
CA PRO A 118 -42.30 -29.62 -14.30
C PRO A 118 -41.93 -28.77 -15.50
N VAL A 119 -41.74 -27.46 -15.28
CA VAL A 119 -41.06 -26.60 -16.22
C VAL A 119 -39.73 -27.31 -16.45
N PRO A 120 -39.37 -27.64 -17.70
CA PRO A 120 -38.19 -28.45 -17.94
C PRO A 120 -36.98 -27.71 -17.40
N ARG A 121 -36.54 -28.10 -16.20
CA ARG A 121 -35.16 -27.96 -15.76
C ARG A 121 -34.34 -28.50 -16.92
N PRO A 122 -33.35 -27.77 -17.46
CA PRO A 122 -32.55 -28.28 -18.56
C PRO A 122 -32.07 -29.68 -18.17
N ARG A 123 -32.52 -30.67 -18.94
CA ARG A 123 -32.16 -32.08 -18.74
C ARG A 123 -30.65 -32.13 -18.65
N ARG A 124 -30.16 -32.63 -17.52
CA ARG A 124 -28.75 -32.90 -17.22
C ARG A 124 -28.18 -34.09 -18.02
N ASP A 125 -28.89 -34.54 -19.05
CA ASP A 125 -28.49 -35.61 -19.98
C ASP A 125 -28.50 -35.12 -21.43
N ARG A 126 -27.79 -34.03 -21.69
CA ARG A 126 -26.98 -33.97 -22.90
C ARG A 126 -25.54 -33.91 -22.45
N ARG A 127 -24.87 -35.07 -22.46
CA ARG A 127 -23.46 -35.09 -22.86
C ARG A 127 -23.40 -34.29 -24.16
N PRO A 128 -22.67 -33.16 -24.25
CA PRO A 128 -22.54 -32.46 -25.51
C PRO A 128 -22.08 -33.48 -26.56
N THR A 129 -22.97 -33.75 -27.51
CA THR A 129 -22.62 -34.39 -28.77
C THR A 129 -21.67 -33.43 -29.46
N ALA A 130 -20.38 -33.69 -29.26
CA ALA A 130 -19.25 -32.85 -29.65
C ALA A 130 -19.25 -31.44 -29.01
N PRO A 131 -18.06 -30.90 -28.64
CA PRO A 131 -17.93 -29.48 -28.35
C PRO A 131 -18.37 -28.65 -29.56
N PRO A 132 -19.01 -27.48 -29.38
CA PRO A 132 -19.34 -26.60 -30.50
C PRO A 132 -18.07 -26.27 -31.30
N PRO A 133 -18.15 -26.09 -32.62
CA PRO A 133 -16.99 -25.82 -33.46
C PRO A 133 -16.19 -24.62 -32.93
N GLY A 134 -14.96 -24.85 -32.47
CA GLY A 134 -14.08 -23.81 -31.92
C GLY A 134 -14.00 -23.74 -30.38
N ALA A 135 -14.77 -24.54 -29.63
CA ALA A 135 -14.65 -24.59 -28.18
C ALA A 135 -13.39 -25.34 -27.72
N LEU A 136 -12.74 -24.81 -26.68
CA LEU A 136 -11.53 -25.38 -26.07
C LEU A 136 -11.95 -26.35 -24.96
N VAL A 137 -11.47 -27.60 -25.02
CA VAL A 137 -11.81 -28.65 -24.05
C VAL A 137 -10.56 -29.11 -23.31
N VAL A 138 -10.57 -29.06 -21.98
CA VAL A 138 -9.47 -29.47 -21.10
C VAL A 138 -10.02 -30.27 -19.92
N GLY A 139 -10.00 -31.60 -20.02
CA GLY A 139 -10.65 -32.47 -19.04
C GLY A 139 -12.16 -32.21 -19.02
N ASP A 140 -12.71 -31.95 -17.83
CA ASP A 140 -14.12 -31.62 -17.65
C ASP A 140 -14.45 -30.15 -17.97
N LEU A 141 -13.46 -29.31 -18.28
CA LEU A 141 -13.66 -27.91 -18.63
C LEU A 141 -13.91 -27.74 -20.13
N VAL A 142 -14.99 -27.03 -20.48
CA VAL A 142 -15.32 -26.57 -21.83
C VAL A 142 -15.37 -25.04 -21.82
N VAL A 143 -14.59 -24.40 -22.70
CA VAL A 143 -14.57 -22.94 -22.88
C VAL A 143 -15.01 -22.61 -24.30
N ASP A 144 -16.18 -22.00 -24.44
CA ASP A 144 -16.71 -21.47 -25.69
C ASP A 144 -16.28 -20.00 -25.85
N THR A 145 -15.31 -19.77 -26.72
CA THR A 145 -14.75 -18.44 -26.99
C THR A 145 -15.65 -17.58 -27.89
N VAL A 146 -16.64 -18.18 -28.57
CA VAL A 146 -17.59 -17.47 -29.42
C VAL A 146 -18.79 -17.01 -28.61
N ALA A 147 -19.36 -17.92 -27.79
CA ALA A 147 -20.49 -17.61 -26.92
C ALA A 147 -20.07 -16.87 -25.62
N TYR A 148 -18.77 -16.68 -25.41
CA TYR A 148 -18.20 -16.14 -24.17
C TYR A 148 -18.68 -16.88 -22.90
N GLN A 149 -18.66 -18.22 -22.95
CA GLN A 149 -19.14 -19.07 -21.86
C GLN A 149 -18.12 -20.13 -21.50
N ALA A 150 -18.07 -20.52 -20.22
CA ALA A 150 -17.28 -21.67 -19.78
C ALA A 150 -18.12 -22.55 -18.86
N SER A 151 -17.86 -23.85 -18.88
CA SER A 151 -18.48 -24.82 -17.99
C SER A 151 -17.48 -25.88 -17.55
N VAL A 152 -17.61 -26.38 -16.32
CA VAL A 152 -16.79 -27.50 -15.80
C VAL A 152 -17.71 -28.61 -15.33
N GLY A 153 -17.51 -29.84 -15.81
CA GLY A 153 -18.40 -30.98 -15.53
C GLY A 153 -19.84 -30.72 -15.96
N GLY A 154 -20.05 -29.94 -17.03
CA GLY A 154 -21.37 -29.48 -17.49
C GLY A 154 -22.02 -28.39 -16.64
N ARG A 155 -21.37 -27.88 -15.60
CA ARG A 155 -21.85 -26.75 -14.80
C ARG A 155 -21.31 -25.42 -15.34
N PRO A 156 -22.15 -24.45 -15.71
CA PRO A 156 -21.67 -23.15 -16.17
C PRO A 156 -20.88 -22.42 -15.08
N LEU A 157 -19.83 -21.71 -15.49
CA LEU A 157 -18.98 -20.87 -14.64
C LEU A 157 -19.42 -19.42 -14.79
N ALA A 158 -19.79 -18.78 -13.68
CA ALA A 158 -20.00 -17.34 -13.64
C ALA A 158 -18.63 -16.63 -13.60
N LEU A 159 -18.17 -16.18 -14.77
CA LEU A 159 -16.88 -15.50 -14.94
C LEU A 159 -17.10 -14.12 -15.53
N ALA A 160 -16.38 -13.12 -15.02
CA ALA A 160 -16.28 -11.84 -15.69
C ALA A 160 -15.55 -11.99 -17.03
N ARG A 161 -15.77 -11.05 -17.97
CA ARG A 161 -15.19 -11.13 -19.34
C ARG A 161 -13.68 -11.40 -19.33
N ARG A 162 -12.93 -10.70 -18.48
CA ARG A 162 -11.48 -10.86 -18.35
C ARG A 162 -11.05 -12.21 -17.79
N GLU A 163 -11.84 -12.79 -16.89
CA GLU A 163 -11.56 -14.12 -16.33
C GLU A 163 -11.83 -15.21 -17.37
N LEU A 164 -12.87 -15.05 -18.19
CA LEU A 164 -13.14 -15.95 -19.31
C LEU A 164 -12.04 -15.87 -20.38
N GLU A 165 -11.64 -14.66 -20.78
CA GLU A 165 -10.53 -14.46 -21.73
C GLU A 165 -9.23 -15.07 -21.20
N LEU A 166 -8.95 -14.92 -19.89
CA LEU A 166 -7.82 -15.56 -19.22
C LEU A 166 -7.93 -17.09 -19.21
N LEU A 167 -9.11 -17.64 -18.91
CA LEU A 167 -9.37 -19.08 -18.95
C LEU A 167 -9.19 -19.63 -20.35
N ALA A 168 -9.66 -18.92 -21.38
CA ALA A 168 -9.51 -19.28 -22.78
C ALA A 168 -8.03 -19.27 -23.20
N ASP A 169 -7.24 -18.26 -22.81
CA ASP A 169 -5.80 -18.19 -23.12
C ASP A 169 -5.03 -19.37 -22.48
N LEU A 170 -5.43 -19.80 -21.28
CA LEU A 170 -4.86 -20.99 -20.62
C LEU A 170 -5.38 -22.30 -21.25
N ALA A 171 -6.67 -22.38 -21.57
CA ALA A 171 -7.31 -23.56 -22.17
C ALA A 171 -6.86 -23.82 -23.61
N ALA A 172 -6.42 -22.79 -24.33
CA ALA A 172 -5.81 -22.94 -25.65
C ALA A 172 -4.45 -23.67 -25.59
N ARG A 173 -3.85 -23.79 -24.39
CA ARG A 173 -2.52 -24.37 -24.17
C ARG A 173 -2.50 -25.23 -22.89
N PRO A 174 -3.29 -26.32 -22.84
CA PRO A 174 -3.37 -27.15 -21.66
C PRO A 174 -2.00 -27.77 -21.32
N GLY A 175 -1.69 -27.81 -20.03
CA GLY A 175 -0.44 -28.31 -19.47
C GLY A 175 0.78 -27.40 -19.69
N ARG A 176 0.69 -26.37 -20.54
CA ARG A 176 1.82 -25.49 -20.83
C ARG A 176 1.83 -24.30 -19.84
N PRO A 177 2.96 -24.06 -19.15
CA PRO A 177 3.13 -22.86 -18.34
C PRO A 177 3.03 -21.62 -19.21
N VAL A 178 2.22 -20.65 -18.77
CA VAL A 178 2.11 -19.34 -19.38
C VAL A 178 2.52 -18.29 -18.36
N THR A 179 3.49 -17.45 -18.71
CA THR A 179 3.98 -16.42 -17.80
C THR A 179 2.94 -15.33 -17.57
N ARG A 180 2.95 -14.72 -16.38
CA ARG A 180 2.05 -13.61 -16.03
C ARG A 180 2.12 -12.47 -17.04
N ALA A 181 3.33 -12.06 -17.42
CA ALA A 181 3.53 -11.03 -18.43
C ALA A 181 2.94 -11.41 -19.80
N ALA A 182 2.97 -12.69 -20.16
CA ALA A 182 2.41 -13.15 -21.42
C ALA A 182 0.88 -13.26 -21.40
N LEU A 183 0.29 -13.67 -20.27
CA LEU A 183 -1.16 -13.62 -20.03
C LEU A 183 -1.65 -12.17 -20.04
N LEU A 184 -0.92 -11.27 -19.36
CA LEU A 184 -1.25 -9.85 -19.28
C LEU A 184 -1.33 -9.22 -20.67
N ARG A 185 -0.26 -9.37 -21.47
CA ARG A 185 -0.21 -8.81 -22.83
C ARG A 185 -1.28 -9.38 -23.76
N ARG A 186 -1.65 -10.66 -23.62
CA ARG A 186 -2.61 -11.31 -24.51
C ARG A 186 -4.07 -11.02 -24.15
N VAL A 187 -4.38 -10.96 -22.86
CA VAL A 187 -5.76 -10.78 -22.39
C VAL A 187 -6.09 -9.30 -22.23
N TRP A 188 -5.19 -8.50 -21.64
CA TRP A 188 -5.40 -7.06 -21.45
C TRP A 188 -4.90 -6.20 -22.61
N GLY A 189 -4.05 -6.76 -23.47
CA GLY A 189 -3.46 -6.06 -24.61
C GLY A 189 -2.11 -5.40 -24.30
N PRO A 190 -1.37 -4.96 -25.33
CA PRO A 190 -0.08 -4.30 -25.17
C PRO A 190 -0.19 -2.88 -24.57
N GLU A 191 -1.36 -2.25 -24.69
CA GLU A 191 -1.69 -0.92 -24.16
C GLU A 191 -1.95 -0.92 -22.64
N TYR A 192 -2.02 -2.09 -22.00
CA TYR A 192 -2.33 -2.17 -20.57
C TYR A 192 -1.12 -1.80 -19.71
N GLU A 193 -1.22 -0.68 -19.01
CA GLU A 193 -0.13 -0.11 -18.19
C GLU A 193 -0.09 -0.65 -16.74
N GLY A 194 -0.97 -1.59 -16.39
CA GLY A 194 -1.04 -2.16 -15.03
C GLY A 194 -0.06 -3.33 -14.79
N SER A 195 -0.01 -3.80 -13.54
CA SER A 195 0.91 -4.87 -13.15
C SER A 195 0.54 -6.24 -13.71
N ALA A 196 1.55 -7.07 -14.00
CA ALA A 196 1.37 -8.49 -14.28
C ALA A 196 0.72 -9.27 -13.11
N ARG A 197 0.63 -8.65 -11.92
CA ARG A 197 -0.09 -9.17 -10.74
C ARG A 197 -1.60 -9.05 -10.86
N THR A 198 -2.14 -8.23 -11.77
CA THR A 198 -3.58 -8.25 -12.09
C THR A 198 -4.02 -9.64 -12.53
N VAL A 199 -3.16 -10.39 -13.21
CA VAL A 199 -3.42 -11.79 -13.59
C VAL A 199 -3.71 -12.65 -12.35
N ASP A 200 -3.02 -12.41 -11.23
CA ASP A 200 -3.16 -13.21 -10.01
C ASP A 200 -4.56 -13.02 -9.40
N VAL A 201 -5.11 -11.80 -9.44
CA VAL A 201 -6.48 -11.47 -9.00
C VAL A 201 -7.51 -12.25 -9.82
N HIS A 202 -7.38 -12.24 -11.14
CA HIS A 202 -8.32 -12.93 -12.02
C HIS A 202 -8.15 -14.45 -11.99
N VAL A 203 -6.95 -14.98 -11.79
CA VAL A 203 -6.77 -16.41 -11.52
C VAL A 203 -7.45 -16.82 -10.21
N ARG A 204 -7.40 -15.98 -9.17
CA ARG A 204 -8.09 -16.24 -7.89
C ARG A 204 -9.60 -16.26 -8.06
N ALA A 205 -10.16 -15.27 -8.77
CA ALA A 205 -11.59 -15.25 -9.10
C ALA A 205 -12.01 -16.48 -9.91
N LEU A 206 -11.18 -16.86 -10.89
CA LEU A 206 -11.40 -18.05 -11.72
C LEU A 206 -11.35 -19.35 -10.90
N ARG A 207 -10.39 -19.49 -9.98
CA ARG A 207 -10.34 -20.63 -9.04
C ARG A 207 -11.56 -20.70 -8.13
N ARG A 208 -12.04 -19.53 -7.67
CA ARG A 208 -13.27 -19.42 -6.89
C ARG A 208 -14.47 -19.92 -7.69
N ALA A 209 -14.59 -19.50 -8.96
CA ALA A 209 -15.64 -19.95 -9.87
C ALA A 209 -15.55 -21.45 -10.20
N LEU A 210 -14.34 -21.98 -10.41
CA LEU A 210 -14.10 -23.42 -10.63
C LEU A 210 -14.50 -24.27 -9.41
N GLY A 211 -14.45 -23.70 -8.21
CA GLY A 211 -14.81 -24.38 -6.97
C GLY A 211 -13.74 -25.35 -6.46
N PRO A 212 -13.90 -25.89 -5.24
CA PRO A 212 -12.85 -26.64 -4.53
C PRO A 212 -12.37 -27.89 -5.26
N THR A 213 -13.25 -28.55 -6.02
CA THR A 213 -12.93 -29.79 -6.77
C THR A 213 -12.08 -29.52 -8.02
N HIS A 214 -12.21 -28.35 -8.64
CA HIS A 214 -11.60 -28.04 -9.94
C HIS A 214 -10.64 -26.85 -9.90
N ARG A 215 -10.49 -26.15 -8.76
CA ARG A 215 -9.55 -25.03 -8.63
C ARG A 215 -8.09 -25.41 -8.94
N GLU A 216 -7.73 -26.66 -8.69
CA GLU A 216 -6.40 -27.23 -8.99
C GLU A 216 -6.17 -27.47 -10.49
N MET A 217 -7.19 -27.32 -11.34
CA MET A 217 -7.02 -27.29 -12.79
C MET A 217 -6.15 -26.11 -13.20
N VAL A 218 -6.29 -24.94 -12.57
CA VAL A 218 -5.38 -23.81 -12.81
C VAL A 218 -4.27 -23.85 -11.77
N ARG A 219 -3.11 -24.41 -12.15
CA ARG A 219 -1.94 -24.55 -11.28
C ARG A 219 -1.05 -23.32 -11.34
N THR A 220 -0.59 -22.90 -10.16
CA THR A 220 0.52 -21.95 -10.06
C THR A 220 1.83 -22.72 -10.22
N LEU A 221 2.61 -22.37 -11.24
CA LEU A 221 3.97 -22.85 -11.39
C LEU A 221 4.90 -21.74 -10.86
N HIS A 222 5.42 -21.95 -9.65
CA HIS A 222 6.26 -20.99 -8.93
C HIS A 222 7.41 -20.47 -9.81
N GLY A 223 7.58 -19.15 -9.88
CA GLY A 223 8.58 -18.49 -10.72
C GLY A 223 8.29 -18.48 -12.23
N VAL A 224 7.26 -19.19 -12.71
CA VAL A 224 6.94 -19.32 -14.13
C VAL A 224 5.63 -18.63 -14.49
N GLY A 225 4.52 -18.96 -13.82
CA GLY A 225 3.20 -18.41 -14.15
C GLY A 225 2.07 -19.39 -13.86
N TYR A 226 1.14 -19.53 -14.80
CA TYR A 226 -0.05 -20.37 -14.65
C TYR A 226 -0.14 -21.41 -15.77
N ALA A 227 -0.61 -22.60 -15.43
CA ALA A 227 -0.94 -23.63 -16.41
C ALA A 227 -2.32 -24.20 -16.08
N LEU A 228 -3.12 -24.46 -17.11
CA LEU A 228 -4.36 -25.21 -16.95
C LEU A 228 -4.11 -26.68 -17.24
N VAL A 229 -4.36 -27.56 -16.27
CA VAL A 229 -4.23 -29.02 -16.38
C VAL A 229 -5.58 -29.70 -16.19
N PRO A 230 -5.84 -30.84 -16.85
CA PRO A 230 -7.03 -31.64 -16.59
C PRO A 230 -7.06 -32.17 -15.14
N THR A 231 -8.25 -32.24 -14.54
CA THR A 231 -8.47 -32.98 -13.29
C THR A 231 -8.29 -34.47 -13.56
N ALA A 232 -7.31 -35.12 -12.92
CA ALA A 232 -7.22 -36.58 -12.95
C ALA A 232 -8.26 -37.15 -11.97
N GLY A 233 -9.10 -38.08 -12.44
CA GLY A 233 -9.96 -38.87 -11.57
C GLY A 233 -9.13 -39.58 -10.49
N VAL A 234 -9.68 -39.67 -9.28
CA VAL A 234 -9.05 -40.31 -8.13
C VAL A 234 -8.67 -41.76 -8.47
N ALA A 235 -7.38 -42.01 -8.67
CA ALA A 235 -6.77 -43.33 -8.57
C ALA A 235 -5.51 -43.19 -7.71
N ALA A 236 -5.35 -44.12 -6.78
CA ALA A 236 -4.31 -44.15 -5.76
C ALA A 236 -2.91 -43.85 -6.34
N ALA A 237 -2.11 -43.10 -5.56
CA ALA A 237 -0.74 -42.77 -5.89
C ALA A 237 0.08 -44.02 -6.26
N PRO A 238 0.78 -44.03 -7.41
CA PRO A 238 1.87 -44.96 -7.59
C PRO A 238 3.07 -44.44 -6.78
N ALA A 239 3.62 -45.33 -5.96
CA ALA A 239 4.82 -45.09 -5.17
C ALA A 239 5.98 -44.58 -6.05
N ALA A 240 6.74 -43.62 -5.50
CA ALA A 240 7.93 -43.07 -6.13
C ALA A 240 8.93 -44.18 -6.50
N PRO A 241 9.54 -44.16 -7.70
CA PRO A 241 10.61 -45.09 -8.02
C PRO A 241 11.87 -44.74 -7.21
N PRO A 242 12.66 -45.74 -6.77
CA PRO A 242 13.85 -45.51 -5.98
C PRO A 242 14.94 -44.83 -6.81
N ALA A 243 15.66 -43.93 -6.15
CA ALA A 243 16.83 -43.24 -6.70
C ALA A 243 17.85 -44.27 -7.22
N ARG A 244 18.25 -44.13 -8.49
CA ARG A 244 19.40 -44.86 -9.03
C ARG A 244 20.69 -44.11 -8.71
N VAL A 245 21.60 -44.87 -8.09
CA VAL A 245 23.00 -44.53 -7.82
C VAL A 245 23.89 -45.07 -8.94
N ALA A 246 24.82 -44.24 -9.43
CA ALA A 246 26.19 -44.53 -9.88
C ALA A 246 26.86 -43.16 -10.16
N ALA A 247 27.79 -42.58 -9.39
CA ALA A 247 29.13 -42.99 -8.91
C ALA A 247 30.19 -43.13 -10.03
N PRO A 248 31.50 -42.90 -9.78
CA PRO A 248 32.16 -41.82 -9.03
C PRO A 248 33.37 -41.23 -9.81
N LEU A 249 33.98 -40.13 -9.34
CA LEU A 249 35.44 -39.94 -9.26
C LEU A 249 35.75 -38.70 -8.38
N ARG A 250 36.57 -38.92 -7.35
CA ARG A 250 37.13 -37.97 -6.36
C ARG A 250 38.60 -37.64 -6.75
N PRO A 251 39.48 -37.18 -5.82
CA PRO A 251 39.56 -35.97 -4.98
C PRO A 251 40.86 -35.19 -5.35
N ASP A 252 41.14 -33.97 -4.86
CA ASP A 252 41.88 -33.67 -3.61
C ASP A 252 41.62 -32.19 -3.24
N ASP A 253 41.04 -31.90 -2.08
CA ASP A 253 41.69 -31.63 -0.78
C ASP A 253 42.62 -30.41 -0.83
N ALA A 254 42.30 -29.28 -0.19
CA ALA A 254 42.55 -29.01 1.24
C ALA A 254 42.30 -27.49 1.46
N LEU A 255 41.89 -26.89 2.59
CA LEU A 255 41.64 -27.28 3.98
C LEU A 255 40.96 -26.07 4.68
N GLY A 256 40.12 -26.32 5.70
CA GLY A 256 39.80 -25.32 6.74
C GLY A 256 38.32 -25.21 7.12
N ALA A 257 37.80 -26.17 7.90
CA ALA A 257 36.46 -26.14 8.46
C ALA A 257 36.24 -25.04 9.52
N PRO A 258 35.05 -24.42 9.61
CA PRO A 258 34.52 -23.91 10.86
C PRO A 258 33.54 -24.90 11.50
N SER A 259 33.55 -24.88 12.82
CA SER A 259 32.78 -25.69 13.77
C SER A 259 31.26 -25.51 13.67
N ALA A 260 30.57 -26.48 14.27
CA ALA A 260 29.13 -26.76 14.32
C ALA A 260 28.15 -25.56 14.43
N PRO A 261 26.90 -25.70 13.93
CA PRO A 261 25.96 -24.61 13.79
C PRO A 261 25.44 -24.09 15.14
N ALA A 262 25.51 -22.77 15.32
CA ALA A 262 24.76 -22.08 16.36
C ALA A 262 23.24 -22.26 16.11
N ARG A 263 22.51 -22.58 17.18
CA ARG A 263 21.04 -22.71 17.21
C ARG A 263 20.33 -21.46 16.64
N PRO A 264 19.14 -21.60 16.02
CA PRO A 264 18.43 -20.51 15.37
C PRO A 264 17.87 -19.54 16.44
N GLY A 265 18.44 -18.33 16.49
CA GLY A 265 17.99 -17.26 17.38
C GLY A 265 17.24 -16.16 16.62
N GLY A 266 15.95 -16.00 16.92
CA GLY A 266 15.12 -14.83 16.59
C GLY A 266 14.25 -14.98 15.33
N ARG A 267 12.92 -15.00 15.51
CA ARG A 267 11.89 -15.14 14.46
C ARG A 267 11.82 -13.95 13.47
N ASP A 268 12.68 -12.95 13.64
CA ASP A 268 12.87 -11.79 12.76
C ASP A 268 14.37 -11.48 12.49
N ALA A 269 15.25 -12.48 12.51
CA ALA A 269 16.50 -12.32 11.76
C ALA A 269 16.11 -11.95 10.32
N PRO A 270 16.80 -11.00 9.63
CA PRO A 270 16.54 -10.76 8.23
C PRO A 270 16.70 -12.11 7.52
N GLY A 271 15.57 -12.76 7.22
CA GLY A 271 15.54 -14.01 6.49
C GLY A 271 16.45 -13.80 5.30
N ASP A 272 17.35 -14.76 5.05
CA ASP A 272 18.45 -14.58 4.12
C ASP A 272 17.92 -13.96 2.82
N VAL A 273 18.13 -12.64 2.70
CA VAL A 273 17.50 -11.83 1.66
C VAL A 273 18.03 -12.26 0.31
N VAL A 274 19.33 -12.61 0.31
CA VAL A 274 20.02 -13.15 -0.85
C VAL A 274 19.44 -14.51 -1.20
N ALA A 275 19.21 -15.40 -0.24
CA ALA A 275 18.54 -16.68 -0.49
C ALA A 275 17.11 -16.50 -1.02
N SER A 276 16.29 -15.60 -0.45
CA SER A 276 14.93 -15.35 -0.93
C SER A 276 14.93 -14.86 -2.38
N LYS A 277 15.85 -13.95 -2.71
CA LYS A 277 16.05 -13.45 -4.08
C LYS A 277 16.54 -14.53 -5.04
N ARG A 278 17.50 -15.36 -4.63
CA ARG A 278 18.02 -16.49 -5.43
C ARG A 278 16.96 -17.57 -5.66
N ALA A 279 16.07 -17.78 -4.69
CA ALA A 279 14.91 -18.64 -4.81
C ALA A 279 13.80 -18.05 -5.71
N GLY A 280 14.02 -16.87 -6.30
CA GLY A 280 13.06 -16.23 -7.21
C GLY A 280 11.91 -15.51 -6.50
N LEU A 281 12.08 -15.16 -5.22
CA LEU A 281 11.06 -14.52 -4.38
C LEU A 281 9.77 -15.38 -4.30
N PRO A 282 9.87 -16.61 -3.76
CA PRO A 282 8.73 -17.51 -3.68
C PRO A 282 7.62 -16.87 -2.85
N LEU A 283 6.39 -16.92 -3.35
CA LEU A 283 5.24 -16.31 -2.72
C LEU A 283 3.99 -17.13 -3.00
N ASP A 284 3.39 -17.67 -1.93
CA ASP A 284 2.06 -18.24 -1.93
C ASP A 284 1.11 -17.28 -1.19
N LEU A 285 0.25 -16.60 -1.94
CA LEU A 285 -0.72 -15.66 -1.36
C LEU A 285 -1.82 -16.37 -0.57
N ASP A 286 -2.13 -17.62 -0.91
CA ASP A 286 -3.14 -18.40 -0.19
C ASP A 286 -2.62 -18.84 1.19
N ALA A 287 -1.30 -18.92 1.36
CA ALA A 287 -0.66 -19.18 2.65
C ALA A 287 -0.60 -17.94 3.56
N VAL A 288 -0.82 -16.73 3.05
CA VAL A 288 -0.69 -15.47 3.83
C VAL A 288 -1.72 -15.39 4.95
N ALA A 289 -2.91 -15.96 4.74
CA ALA A 289 -3.96 -15.97 5.74
C ALA A 289 -3.61 -16.80 7.00
N ASP A 290 -2.59 -17.64 6.94
CA ASP A 290 -2.08 -18.39 8.07
C ASP A 290 -0.61 -18.00 8.35
N PRO A 291 -0.36 -17.07 9.29
CA PRO A 291 0.99 -16.62 9.65
C PRO A 291 1.96 -17.73 10.04
N ALA A 292 1.45 -18.87 10.52
CA ALA A 292 2.28 -20.01 10.91
C ALA A 292 2.86 -20.74 9.68
N ARG A 293 2.20 -20.61 8.52
CA ARG A 293 2.68 -21.15 7.24
C ARG A 293 3.69 -20.25 6.55
N LEU A 294 3.80 -18.97 6.95
CA LEU A 294 4.72 -18.02 6.35
C LEU A 294 6.15 -18.17 6.89
N GLY A 295 7.02 -18.80 6.10
CA GLY A 295 8.44 -18.87 6.34
C GLY A 295 9.17 -17.54 6.15
N ALA A 296 10.44 -17.46 6.59
CA ALA A 296 11.23 -16.23 6.53
C ALA A 296 11.44 -15.70 5.09
N LEU A 297 11.55 -16.61 4.10
CA LEU A 297 11.69 -16.24 2.69
C LEU A 297 10.41 -15.63 2.13
N GLU A 298 9.25 -16.19 2.46
CA GLU A 298 7.93 -15.70 2.02
C GLU A 298 7.59 -14.36 2.66
N ARG A 299 7.88 -14.19 3.97
CA ARG A 299 7.76 -12.90 4.67
C ARG A 299 8.62 -11.82 4.00
N TYR A 300 9.78 -12.17 3.45
CA TYR A 300 10.55 -11.24 2.62
C TYR A 300 9.89 -10.98 1.27
N SER A 301 9.46 -12.02 0.56
CA SER A 301 8.80 -11.90 -0.75
C SER A 301 7.56 -11.01 -0.69
N LEU A 302 6.77 -11.06 0.40
CA LEU A 302 5.61 -10.19 0.62
C LEU A 302 5.93 -8.69 0.54
N LYS A 303 7.16 -8.30 0.89
CA LYS A 303 7.60 -6.90 0.79
C LYS A 303 7.60 -6.40 -0.65
N THR A 304 7.67 -7.30 -1.63
CA THR A 304 7.60 -6.93 -3.05
C THR A 304 6.18 -6.57 -3.49
N LEU A 305 5.17 -6.90 -2.70
CA LEU A 305 3.77 -6.47 -2.85
C LEU A 305 3.38 -5.38 -1.83
N GLY A 306 4.37 -4.75 -1.20
CA GLY A 306 4.12 -3.70 -0.23
C GLY A 306 3.65 -4.17 1.15
N ALA A 307 3.56 -5.48 1.41
CA ALA A 307 3.24 -6.04 2.70
C ALA A 307 4.50 -6.31 3.54
N CYS A 308 4.58 -5.72 4.74
CA CYS A 308 5.68 -5.93 5.68
C CYS A 308 5.14 -6.44 7.00
N SER A 309 5.68 -7.54 7.50
CA SER A 309 5.40 -7.98 8.87
C SER A 309 5.75 -6.87 9.87
N GLU A 310 4.82 -6.60 10.77
CA GLU A 310 5.04 -5.76 11.94
C GLU A 310 5.68 -6.58 13.06
N ARG A 311 6.00 -5.92 14.17
CA ARG A 311 6.57 -6.59 15.35
C ARG A 311 5.60 -7.60 15.97
N GLU A 312 4.31 -7.30 15.91
CA GLU A 312 3.27 -8.20 16.38
C GLU A 312 3.04 -9.30 15.34
N ASP A 313 3.14 -10.55 15.77
CA ASP A 313 2.97 -11.70 14.90
C ASP A 313 1.56 -11.71 14.30
N GLY A 314 1.46 -11.91 12.98
CA GLY A 314 0.19 -11.88 12.25
C GLY A 314 -0.32 -10.49 11.90
N SER A 315 0.37 -9.41 12.29
CA SER A 315 0.09 -8.05 11.84
C SER A 315 1.02 -7.59 10.73
N PHE A 316 0.47 -6.83 9.78
CA PHE A 316 1.18 -6.32 8.61
C PHE A 316 0.95 -4.82 8.41
N LEU A 317 2.02 -4.17 7.95
CA LEU A 317 2.00 -2.88 7.31
C LEU A 317 1.80 -3.09 5.81
N LEU A 318 0.80 -2.46 5.22
CA LEU A 318 0.62 -2.39 3.78
C LEU A 318 0.96 -0.98 3.28
N ARG A 319 1.82 -0.89 2.27
CA ARG A 319 2.21 0.39 1.68
C ARG A 319 1.71 0.51 0.25
N ALA A 320 0.92 1.55 0.00
CA ALA A 320 0.44 1.92 -1.32
C ALA A 320 1.33 3.01 -1.96
N ARG A 321 1.58 2.84 -3.25
CA ARG A 321 2.27 3.75 -4.16
C ARG A 321 1.28 4.76 -4.70
N THR A 322 1.61 6.04 -4.56
CA THR A 322 0.73 7.12 -5.00
C THR A 322 1.35 8.02 -6.08
N ARG A 323 2.55 7.74 -6.60
CA ARG A 323 3.22 8.65 -7.57
C ARG A 323 3.31 10.12 -7.09
N GLY A 324 3.22 10.35 -5.78
CA GLY A 324 3.16 11.69 -5.18
C GLY A 324 1.76 12.28 -4.98
N ARG A 325 0.68 11.69 -5.53
CA ARG A 325 -0.69 12.21 -5.48
C ARG A 325 -1.77 11.13 -5.48
N VAL A 326 -2.91 11.38 -4.87
CA VAL A 326 -4.10 10.52 -4.96
C VAL A 326 -5.25 11.34 -5.53
N SER A 327 -6.07 10.76 -6.40
CA SER A 327 -7.29 11.41 -6.84
C SER A 327 -8.28 11.53 -5.69
N ALA A 328 -9.21 12.47 -5.77
CA ALA A 328 -10.29 12.58 -4.80
C ALA A 328 -11.09 11.27 -4.68
N ASP A 329 -11.28 10.54 -5.78
CA ASP A 329 -11.99 9.26 -5.77
C ASP A 329 -11.18 8.17 -5.07
N ALA A 330 -9.87 8.11 -5.30
CA ALA A 330 -8.99 7.20 -4.57
C ALA A 330 -8.95 7.54 -3.06
N ALA A 331 -8.98 8.84 -2.70
CA ALA A 331 -9.04 9.27 -1.31
C ALA A 331 -10.37 8.88 -0.63
N ALA A 332 -11.51 9.06 -1.30
CA ALA A 332 -12.82 8.63 -0.82
C ALA A 332 -12.93 7.09 -0.73
N ALA A 333 -12.40 6.36 -1.72
CA ALA A 333 -12.34 4.91 -1.68
C ALA A 333 -11.47 4.40 -0.52
N LEU A 334 -10.36 5.09 -0.23
CA LEU A 334 -9.53 4.80 0.94
C LEU A 334 -10.27 5.08 2.25
N ALA A 335 -11.06 6.15 2.33
CA ALA A 335 -11.91 6.42 3.50
C ALA A 335 -12.91 5.28 3.74
N ALA A 336 -13.59 4.83 2.68
CA ALA A 336 -14.52 3.70 2.74
C ALA A 336 -13.81 2.41 3.18
N LEU A 337 -12.60 2.16 2.66
CA LEU A 337 -11.77 1.02 3.05
C LEU A 337 -11.40 1.05 4.54
N LEU A 338 -11.04 2.22 5.07
CA LEU A 338 -10.72 2.38 6.50
C LEU A 338 -11.93 2.05 7.39
N ARG A 339 -13.14 2.53 7.02
CA ARG A 339 -14.38 2.24 7.76
C ARG A 339 -14.75 0.76 7.73
N GLY A 340 -14.71 0.12 6.56
CA GLY A 340 -15.10 -1.28 6.40
C GLY A 340 -14.19 -2.28 7.11
N ARG A 341 -12.96 -1.88 7.47
CA ARG A 341 -11.97 -2.77 8.06
C ARG A 341 -11.72 -2.55 9.56
N GLY A 342 -12.30 -1.51 10.16
CA GLY A 342 -11.97 -1.10 11.52
C GLY A 342 -10.48 -0.79 11.72
N SER A 343 -9.75 -0.50 10.64
CA SER A 343 -8.30 -0.26 10.65
C SER A 343 -8.00 1.17 11.15
N GLY A 344 -6.83 1.37 11.74
CA GLY A 344 -6.37 2.69 12.18
C GLY A 344 -6.18 3.69 11.03
N PRO A 345 -5.84 4.97 11.31
CA PRO A 345 -5.67 5.99 10.29
C PRO A 345 -4.61 5.62 9.26
N VAL A 346 -4.74 6.14 8.03
CA VAL A 346 -3.67 6.02 7.03
C VAL A 346 -2.52 6.97 7.40
N HIS A 347 -1.29 6.49 7.21
CA HIS A 347 -0.09 7.26 7.51
C HIS A 347 0.59 7.76 6.22
N LEU A 348 0.81 9.06 6.14
CA LEU A 348 1.57 9.74 5.09
C LEU A 348 3.06 9.56 5.34
N THR A 349 3.80 9.10 4.33
CA THR A 349 5.24 8.84 4.47
C THR A 349 6.10 9.98 3.95
N THR A 350 7.35 10.04 4.41
CA THR A 350 8.38 10.97 3.90
C THR A 350 8.80 10.75 2.44
N ARG A 351 8.20 9.75 1.78
CA ARG A 351 8.35 9.46 0.36
C ARG A 351 7.04 9.62 -0.42
N GLN A 352 6.08 10.40 0.11
CA GLN A 352 4.82 10.67 -0.56
C GLN A 352 4.10 9.37 -0.93
N GLN A 353 3.99 8.45 0.02
CA GLN A 353 3.29 7.17 -0.09
C GLN A 353 2.31 7.04 1.07
N LEU A 354 1.41 6.05 1.01
CA LEU A 354 0.43 5.77 2.06
C LEU A 354 0.72 4.45 2.76
N GLU A 355 0.50 4.41 4.06
CA GLU A 355 0.73 3.24 4.92
C GLU A 355 -0.50 2.90 5.75
N LEU A 356 -0.96 1.66 5.64
CA LEU A 356 -1.98 1.06 6.51
C LEU A 356 -1.27 0.12 7.48
N HIS A 357 -1.40 0.39 8.78
CA HIS A 357 -0.79 -0.40 9.86
C HIS A 357 -1.82 -1.32 10.50
N GLY A 358 -1.36 -2.37 11.21
CA GLY A 358 -2.27 -3.22 11.97
C GLY A 358 -3.15 -4.11 11.10
N VAL A 359 -2.74 -4.42 9.86
CA VAL A 359 -3.53 -5.27 8.96
C VAL A 359 -3.32 -6.73 9.35
N PRO A 360 -4.36 -7.44 9.83
CA PRO A 360 -4.21 -8.84 10.17
C PRO A 360 -3.98 -9.69 8.92
N ALA A 361 -3.24 -10.79 9.09
CA ALA A 361 -2.74 -11.63 8.01
C ALA A 361 -3.83 -12.16 7.06
N ASP A 362 -4.96 -12.59 7.62
CA ASP A 362 -6.15 -13.06 6.91
C ASP A 362 -6.79 -11.97 6.03
N ARG A 363 -6.55 -10.70 6.32
CA ARG A 363 -7.04 -9.54 5.55
C ARG A 363 -6.01 -8.93 4.61
N VAL A 364 -4.74 -9.37 4.63
CA VAL A 364 -3.68 -8.78 3.80
C VAL A 364 -4.08 -8.77 2.32
N VAL A 365 -4.46 -9.92 1.78
CA VAL A 365 -4.75 -10.07 0.34
C VAL A 365 -5.96 -9.22 -0.06
N ASP A 366 -7.05 -9.31 0.69
CA ASP A 366 -8.27 -8.56 0.38
C ASP A 366 -8.05 -7.04 0.47
N THR A 367 -7.12 -6.60 1.31
CA THR A 367 -6.74 -5.18 1.37
C THR A 367 -5.91 -4.74 0.18
N LEU A 368 -4.95 -5.58 -0.24
CA LEU A 368 -4.18 -5.29 -1.45
C LEU A 368 -5.12 -5.19 -2.66
N ASP A 369 -6.08 -6.10 -2.76
CA ASP A 369 -7.12 -6.09 -3.79
C ASP A 369 -7.97 -4.80 -3.72
N ALA A 370 -8.38 -4.38 -2.52
CA ALA A 370 -9.14 -3.15 -2.32
C ALA A 370 -8.35 -1.87 -2.64
N LEU A 371 -7.05 -1.84 -2.31
CA LEU A 371 -6.17 -0.74 -2.69
C LEU A 371 -6.03 -0.65 -4.22
N HIS A 372 -5.85 -1.79 -4.90
CA HIS A 372 -5.82 -1.83 -6.36
C HIS A 372 -7.16 -1.38 -6.98
N ALA A 373 -8.29 -1.80 -6.42
CA ALA A 373 -9.61 -1.36 -6.86
C ALA A 373 -9.82 0.16 -6.67
N ALA A 374 -9.18 0.76 -5.68
CA ALA A 374 -9.14 2.22 -5.46
C ALA A 374 -8.12 2.94 -6.38
N GLY A 375 -7.48 2.24 -7.32
CA GLY A 375 -6.48 2.81 -8.23
C GLY A 375 -5.09 3.00 -7.60
N LEU A 376 -4.82 2.39 -6.45
CA LEU A 376 -3.54 2.48 -5.75
C LEU A 376 -2.70 1.22 -5.95
N ASP A 377 -1.52 1.36 -6.55
CA ASP A 377 -0.57 0.26 -6.75
C ASP A 377 0.16 -0.08 -5.43
N THR A 378 0.50 -1.34 -5.20
CA THR A 378 1.26 -1.80 -4.02
C THR A 378 2.58 -2.47 -4.39
N ASP A 379 2.85 -2.64 -5.69
CA ASP A 379 4.03 -3.32 -6.17
C ASP A 379 5.33 -2.55 -5.89
N ALA A 380 6.34 -3.32 -5.51
CA ALA A 380 7.70 -2.88 -5.25
C ALA A 380 7.80 -1.73 -4.23
N THR A 381 6.83 -1.53 -3.34
CA THR A 381 6.86 -0.41 -2.36
C THR A 381 7.73 -0.69 -1.13
N CYS A 382 8.06 -1.96 -0.87
CA CYS A 382 8.88 -2.43 0.26
C CYS A 382 10.00 -3.40 -0.19
N GLY A 383 10.91 -3.82 0.71
CA GLY A 383 12.01 -4.76 0.36
C GLY A 383 13.18 -4.14 -0.44
N HIS A 384 14.05 -4.93 -1.07
CA HIS A 384 15.10 -4.40 -1.95
C HIS A 384 14.56 -4.25 -3.37
N THR A 385 13.79 -3.18 -3.57
CA THR A 385 13.08 -2.87 -4.81
C THR A 385 13.23 -1.38 -5.16
N VAL A 386 12.73 -0.98 -6.32
CA VAL A 386 12.60 0.44 -6.68
C VAL A 386 11.43 1.06 -5.92
N ARG A 387 11.72 2.01 -5.04
CA ARG A 387 10.71 2.71 -4.23
C ARG A 387 9.84 3.63 -5.09
N GLY A 388 8.74 4.12 -4.51
CA GLY A 388 7.98 5.25 -5.05
C GLY A 388 8.90 6.37 -5.53
N VAL A 389 8.77 6.76 -6.80
CA VAL A 389 9.38 8.00 -7.32
C VAL A 389 8.67 9.14 -6.62
N THR A 390 9.43 9.98 -5.94
CA THR A 390 8.89 11.21 -5.34
C THR A 390 8.92 12.32 -6.37
N SER A 391 7.97 13.25 -6.31
CA SER A 391 7.83 14.38 -7.22
C SER A 391 7.58 15.67 -6.44
N CYS A 392 7.86 16.82 -7.04
CA CYS A 392 7.55 18.10 -6.40
C CYS A 392 6.02 18.26 -6.26
N PRO A 393 5.48 18.51 -5.05
CA PRO A 393 4.04 18.71 -4.88
C PRO A 393 3.54 19.97 -5.59
N ASP A 394 4.42 20.93 -5.87
CA ASP A 394 4.10 22.19 -6.52
C ASP A 394 4.39 22.17 -8.04
N ALA A 395 4.81 21.03 -8.60
CA ALA A 395 5.14 20.91 -10.03
C ALA A 395 3.94 21.20 -10.93
N GLY A 396 4.09 22.07 -11.93
CA GLY A 396 3.05 22.54 -12.85
C GLY A 396 2.37 23.85 -12.45
N VAL A 397 2.53 24.29 -11.19
CA VAL A 397 1.91 25.53 -10.70
C VAL A 397 2.90 26.51 -10.05
N SER A 398 4.12 26.07 -9.75
CA SER A 398 5.10 26.84 -8.97
C SER A 398 5.64 28.02 -9.77
N ALA A 399 5.67 29.23 -9.24
CA ALA A 399 6.29 30.36 -9.93
C ALA A 399 7.78 30.14 -10.25
N GLU A 400 8.49 29.31 -9.47
CA GLU A 400 9.93 29.10 -9.56
C GLU A 400 10.36 27.91 -10.43
N GLU A 401 9.43 27.11 -10.94
CA GLU A 401 9.80 25.91 -11.71
C GLU A 401 10.27 26.21 -13.14
N PRO A 402 11.27 25.53 -13.67
CA PRO A 402 11.58 25.64 -15.10
C PRO A 402 10.44 25.11 -15.99
N PHE A 403 9.86 23.98 -15.62
CA PHE A 403 8.72 23.34 -16.29
C PHE A 403 8.09 22.26 -15.39
N ASP A 404 6.87 21.83 -15.72
CA ASP A 404 6.16 20.78 -14.99
C ASP A 404 6.84 19.40 -15.15
N CYS A 405 7.38 18.87 -14.05
CA CYS A 405 8.01 17.56 -14.02
C CYS A 405 7.05 16.40 -13.69
N THR A 406 5.76 16.69 -13.50
CA THR A 406 4.73 15.70 -13.13
C THR A 406 4.60 14.57 -14.18
N PRO A 407 4.46 14.86 -15.49
CA PRO A 407 4.34 13.80 -16.49
C PRO A 407 5.57 12.89 -16.56
N ASP A 408 6.76 13.47 -16.36
CA ASP A 408 8.02 12.75 -16.42
C ASP A 408 8.23 11.85 -15.19
N ALA A 409 7.72 12.25 -14.02
CA ALA A 409 7.74 11.42 -12.82
C ALA A 409 6.86 10.17 -12.98
N GLU A 410 5.73 10.30 -13.68
CA GLU A 410 4.84 9.19 -14.01
C GLU A 410 5.47 8.26 -15.01
N LEU A 411 5.95 8.82 -16.14
CA LEU A 411 6.63 8.08 -17.19
C LEU A 411 7.82 7.27 -16.64
N LEU A 412 8.62 7.88 -15.76
CA LEU A 412 9.74 7.22 -15.11
C LEU A 412 9.28 6.13 -14.14
N THR A 413 8.20 6.37 -13.39
CA THR A 413 7.62 5.35 -12.51
C THR A 413 7.19 4.13 -13.31
N ASP A 414 6.47 4.31 -14.41
CA ASP A 414 5.99 3.23 -15.26
C ASP A 414 7.15 2.47 -15.91
N SER A 415 8.15 3.21 -16.39
CA SER A 415 9.36 2.64 -16.96
C SER A 415 10.10 1.72 -15.98
N LEU A 416 10.19 2.11 -14.71
CA LEU A 416 10.84 1.30 -13.66
C LEU A 416 9.97 0.11 -13.22
N LEU A 417 8.65 0.27 -13.14
CA LEU A 417 7.72 -0.81 -12.80
C LEU A 417 7.66 -1.88 -13.90
N ARG A 418 7.78 -1.51 -15.18
CA ARG A 418 7.83 -2.45 -16.32
C ARG A 418 8.99 -3.45 -16.25
N LEU A 419 10.08 -3.12 -15.56
CA LEU A 419 11.18 -4.07 -15.31
C LEU A 419 10.74 -5.25 -14.44
N GLY A 420 9.65 -5.08 -13.69
CA GLY A 420 8.88 -6.14 -13.06
C GLY A 420 9.62 -6.95 -12.00
N PRO A 421 9.12 -8.16 -11.69
CA PRO A 421 9.70 -9.04 -10.68
C PRO A 421 11.17 -9.41 -10.93
N GLY A 422 11.60 -9.44 -12.20
CA GLY A 422 12.99 -9.73 -12.57
C GLY A 422 13.99 -8.68 -12.08
N LEU A 423 13.55 -7.46 -11.76
CA LEU A 423 14.39 -6.47 -11.08
C LEU A 423 14.52 -6.77 -9.59
N ASN A 424 13.42 -7.16 -8.94
CA ASN A 424 13.35 -7.38 -7.50
C ASN A 424 14.26 -8.53 -7.05
N THR A 425 14.50 -9.55 -7.89
CA THR A 425 15.44 -10.65 -7.60
C THR A 425 16.90 -10.22 -7.69
N ARG A 426 17.24 -9.22 -8.50
CA ARG A 426 18.64 -8.82 -8.77
C ARG A 426 19.11 -7.57 -8.04
N LEU A 427 18.17 -6.72 -7.60
CA LEU A 427 18.52 -5.44 -6.99
C LEU A 427 19.32 -5.64 -5.68
N PRO A 428 20.53 -5.09 -5.51
CA PRO A 428 21.33 -5.29 -4.30
C PRO A 428 20.63 -4.75 -3.03
N GLN A 429 20.01 -3.58 -3.14
CA GLN A 429 19.28 -2.90 -2.07
C GLN A 429 18.20 -2.01 -2.69
N ARG A 430 17.33 -1.39 -1.87
CA ARG A 430 16.32 -0.43 -2.34
C ARG A 430 16.97 0.67 -3.18
N PHE A 431 16.28 1.06 -4.24
CA PHE A 431 16.67 2.13 -5.14
C PHE A 431 15.63 3.25 -5.06
N THR A 432 16.08 4.47 -4.75
CA THR A 432 15.21 5.62 -4.50
C THR A 432 15.44 6.71 -5.53
N VAL A 433 14.34 7.17 -6.12
CA VAL A 433 14.35 8.26 -7.11
C VAL A 433 13.54 9.43 -6.59
N SER A 434 13.95 10.65 -6.93
CA SER A 434 13.16 11.88 -6.72
C SER A 434 13.27 12.81 -7.91
N LEU A 435 12.14 13.31 -8.42
CA LEU A 435 12.03 14.42 -9.36
C LEU A 435 11.64 15.71 -8.64
N GLY A 436 12.40 16.76 -8.90
CA GLY A 436 12.17 18.12 -8.44
C GLY A 436 11.65 18.99 -9.58
N GLY A 437 10.67 19.83 -9.29
CA GLY A 437 10.14 20.82 -10.24
C GLY A 437 10.84 22.18 -10.12
N CYS A 438 11.50 22.49 -9.01
CA CYS A 438 12.10 23.81 -8.80
C CYS A 438 13.49 23.71 -8.14
N PRO A 439 14.28 24.80 -8.14
CA PRO A 439 15.57 24.88 -7.46
C PRO A 439 15.56 24.39 -6.00
N GLY A 440 14.50 24.69 -5.24
CA GLY A 440 14.33 24.25 -3.85
C GLY A 440 14.27 22.72 -3.69
N CYS A 441 13.94 21.98 -4.75
CA CYS A 441 13.89 20.52 -4.73
C CYS A 441 15.28 19.87 -4.68
N ARG A 442 16.38 20.61 -4.90
CA ARG A 442 17.76 20.08 -4.81
C ARG A 442 18.06 19.44 -3.46
N ALA A 443 17.53 20.00 -2.37
CA ALA A 443 17.65 19.42 -1.04
C ALA A 443 17.18 17.95 -0.99
N GLN A 444 16.11 17.63 -1.74
CA GLN A 444 15.58 16.27 -1.79
C GLN A 444 16.30 15.36 -2.78
N ALA A 445 16.79 15.91 -3.89
CA ALA A 445 17.64 15.19 -4.83
C ALA A 445 18.90 14.65 -4.13
N LYS A 446 19.49 15.45 -3.24
CA LYS A 446 20.71 15.12 -2.50
C LYS A 446 20.60 13.95 -1.53
N VAL A 447 19.39 13.49 -1.18
CA VAL A 447 19.19 12.37 -0.23
C VAL A 447 18.61 11.11 -0.87
N SER A 448 18.46 11.10 -2.19
CA SER A 448 18.00 9.95 -2.99
C SER A 448 19.16 9.22 -3.67
N ASP A 449 18.97 7.96 -4.05
CA ASP A 449 19.97 7.25 -4.88
C ASP A 449 20.09 7.94 -6.25
N VAL A 450 18.96 8.38 -6.82
CA VAL A 450 18.90 9.26 -8.00
C VAL A 450 18.02 10.46 -7.69
N GLY A 451 18.55 11.66 -7.90
CA GLY A 451 17.84 12.92 -7.81
C GLY A 451 17.86 13.65 -9.14
N LEU A 452 16.70 14.13 -9.56
CA LEU A 452 16.51 14.89 -10.79
C LEU A 452 15.90 16.23 -10.42
N VAL A 453 16.39 17.33 -10.99
CA VAL A 453 15.82 18.67 -10.76
C VAL A 453 15.67 19.35 -12.11
N SER A 454 14.46 19.76 -12.46
CA SER A 454 14.18 20.42 -13.73
C SER A 454 15.02 21.69 -13.88
N VAL A 455 15.54 21.90 -15.08
CA VAL A 455 16.34 23.05 -15.51
C VAL A 455 16.10 23.32 -16.99
N LEU A 456 16.38 24.54 -17.44
CA LEU A 456 16.54 24.87 -18.85
C LEU A 456 18.03 24.98 -19.16
N ASP A 457 18.45 24.61 -20.37
CA ASP A 457 19.80 24.92 -20.85
C ASP A 457 19.92 26.38 -21.35
N GLY A 458 21.08 26.71 -21.92
CA GLY A 458 21.36 28.06 -22.45
C GLY A 458 20.48 28.46 -23.63
N GLU A 459 19.87 27.50 -24.32
CA GLU A 459 18.95 27.70 -25.44
C GLU A 459 17.47 27.62 -25.01
N GLY A 460 17.19 27.43 -23.71
CA GLY A 460 15.84 27.32 -23.17
C GLY A 460 15.22 25.93 -23.31
N ARG A 461 15.98 24.89 -23.68
CA ARG A 461 15.46 23.52 -23.81
C ARG A 461 15.28 22.87 -22.44
N PRO A 462 14.17 22.13 -22.20
CA PRO A 462 13.91 21.48 -20.93
C PRO A 462 14.79 20.25 -20.71
N GLY A 463 15.29 20.11 -19.49
CA GLY A 463 16.06 18.95 -19.05
C GLY A 463 16.20 18.89 -17.53
N TYR A 464 17.13 18.07 -17.06
CA TYR A 464 17.32 17.79 -15.64
C TYR A 464 18.78 17.84 -15.20
N GLU A 465 19.05 18.44 -14.04
CA GLU A 465 20.26 18.13 -13.28
C GLU A 465 20.15 16.69 -12.76
N LEU A 466 21.19 15.88 -12.91
CA LEU A 466 21.23 14.50 -12.39
C LEU A 466 22.18 14.40 -11.20
N TRP A 467 21.65 13.95 -10.07
CA TRP A 467 22.33 13.74 -8.81
C TRP A 467 22.30 12.25 -8.45
N VAL A 468 23.41 11.69 -7.95
CA VAL A 468 23.49 10.25 -7.64
C VAL A 468 24.18 9.95 -6.31
N GLY A 469 23.77 8.86 -5.66
CA GLY A 469 24.47 8.30 -4.50
C GLY A 469 24.14 8.96 -3.15
N GLY A 470 22.97 9.57 -2.99
CA GLY A 470 22.50 10.11 -1.72
C GLY A 470 21.89 9.05 -0.78
N GLY A 471 21.89 9.34 0.52
CA GLY A 471 21.10 8.58 1.49
C GLY A 471 21.50 8.73 2.95
N LEU A 472 20.51 8.93 3.82
CA LEU A 472 20.65 9.19 5.26
C LEU A 472 20.63 7.94 6.17
N GLY A 473 20.53 6.73 5.60
CA GLY A 473 20.32 5.49 6.39
C GLY A 473 21.45 5.17 7.39
N ARG A 474 21.24 4.13 8.22
CA ARG A 474 22.03 3.65 9.39
C ARG A 474 23.56 3.83 9.38
N SER A 475 24.19 3.80 8.21
CA SER A 475 25.63 4.05 8.05
C SER A 475 25.93 5.56 8.08
N ARG A 476 27.13 5.94 7.63
CA ARG A 476 27.45 7.35 7.34
C ARG A 476 26.38 7.99 6.44
N PRO A 477 25.71 9.08 6.83
CA PRO A 477 24.81 9.82 5.94
C PRO A 477 25.64 10.47 4.82
N THR A 478 25.11 10.47 3.60
CA THR A 478 25.84 10.89 2.40
C THR A 478 24.90 11.72 1.52
N LEU A 479 25.35 12.89 1.10
CA LEU A 479 24.67 13.68 0.07
C LEU A 479 25.07 13.19 -1.31
N ALA A 480 24.13 13.23 -2.25
CA ALA A 480 24.36 12.83 -3.63
C ALA A 480 25.35 13.78 -4.33
N THR A 481 26.16 13.23 -5.22
CA THR A 481 27.04 13.99 -6.11
C THR A 481 26.28 14.38 -7.37
N ARG A 482 26.43 15.62 -7.84
CA ARG A 482 25.91 16.02 -9.16
C ARG A 482 26.72 15.33 -10.24
N LEU A 483 26.10 14.40 -10.97
CA LEU A 483 26.73 13.60 -12.01
C LEU A 483 26.85 14.38 -13.32
N THR A 484 25.76 15.05 -13.71
CA THR A 484 25.73 15.98 -14.85
C THR A 484 24.85 17.18 -14.52
N ALA A 485 25.21 18.34 -15.06
CA ALA A 485 24.44 19.56 -14.93
C ALA A 485 23.17 19.54 -15.80
N PHE A 486 23.14 18.73 -16.86
CA PHE A 486 22.02 18.69 -17.80
C PHE A 486 21.89 17.31 -18.44
N VAL A 487 20.68 16.76 -18.36
CA VAL A 487 20.19 15.61 -19.14
C VAL A 487 18.99 16.12 -19.94
N PRO A 488 19.03 16.08 -21.29
CA PRO A 488 17.87 16.40 -22.10
C PRO A 488 16.64 15.60 -21.67
N ARG A 489 15.45 16.22 -21.71
CA ARG A 489 14.22 15.59 -21.22
C ARG A 489 13.88 14.27 -21.93
N ASP A 490 14.17 14.16 -23.22
CA ASP A 490 14.03 12.95 -24.03
C ASP A 490 15.05 11.86 -23.68
N GLU A 491 16.18 12.22 -23.08
CA GLU A 491 17.20 11.29 -22.55
C GLU A 491 16.99 10.90 -21.08
N LEU A 492 15.91 11.38 -20.44
CA LEU A 492 15.64 11.10 -19.02
C LEU A 492 15.61 9.61 -18.70
N LEU A 493 14.84 8.82 -19.46
CA LEU A 493 14.69 7.39 -19.24
C LEU A 493 16.00 6.62 -19.43
N PRO A 494 16.73 6.74 -20.56
CA PRO A 494 18.01 6.03 -20.71
C PRO A 494 19.02 6.43 -19.64
N ALA A 495 19.10 7.69 -19.23
CA ALA A 495 20.03 8.13 -18.18
C ALA A 495 19.74 7.47 -16.81
N VAL A 496 18.47 7.43 -16.38
CA VAL A 496 18.12 6.79 -15.09
C VAL A 496 18.28 5.27 -15.16
N HIS A 497 17.91 4.65 -16.28
CA HIS A 497 18.12 3.21 -16.48
C HIS A 497 19.60 2.84 -16.55
N ALA A 498 20.46 3.71 -17.07
CA ALA A 498 21.91 3.51 -17.05
C ALA A 498 22.46 3.47 -15.62
N VAL A 499 22.05 4.42 -14.76
CA VAL A 499 22.42 4.40 -13.33
C VAL A 499 21.96 3.10 -12.65
N LEU A 500 20.74 2.65 -12.95
CA LEU A 500 20.22 1.38 -12.44
C LEU A 500 21.00 0.18 -12.97
N ALA A 501 21.37 0.17 -14.25
CA ALA A 501 22.15 -0.91 -14.87
C ALA A 501 23.54 -1.02 -14.24
N VAL A 502 24.25 0.10 -14.05
CA VAL A 502 25.53 0.16 -13.34
C VAL A 502 25.37 -0.34 -11.90
N PHE A 503 24.27 0.02 -11.23
CA PHE A 503 23.99 -0.45 -9.87
C PHE A 503 23.77 -1.97 -9.82
N LEU A 504 23.06 -2.53 -10.79
CA LEU A 504 22.84 -3.98 -10.90
C LEU A 504 24.13 -4.74 -11.22
N ALA A 505 24.97 -4.21 -12.12
CA ALA A 505 26.19 -4.84 -12.56
C ALA A 505 27.30 -4.83 -11.50
N HIS A 506 27.42 -3.73 -10.74
CA HIS A 506 28.55 -3.52 -9.84
C HIS A 506 28.20 -3.46 -8.35
N GLY A 507 26.91 -3.47 -7.98
CA GLY A 507 26.47 -3.38 -6.60
C GLY A 507 26.81 -4.63 -5.76
N ALA A 508 26.95 -4.45 -4.45
CA ALA A 508 27.32 -5.53 -3.53
C ALA A 508 26.12 -6.42 -3.17
N PHE A 509 25.65 -7.23 -4.11
CA PHE A 509 24.46 -8.10 -3.94
C PHE A 509 24.58 -9.04 -2.73
N GLU A 510 25.75 -9.65 -2.53
CA GLU A 510 26.03 -10.58 -1.43
C GLU A 510 26.15 -9.91 -0.05
N GLN A 511 26.27 -8.57 0.00
CA GLN A 511 26.45 -7.82 1.25
C GLN A 511 25.37 -6.74 1.42
N PRO A 512 24.10 -7.11 1.70
CA PRO A 512 22.98 -6.18 1.82
C PRO A 512 23.21 -4.92 2.67
N ASN A 513 23.99 -5.05 3.76
CA ASN A 513 24.28 -3.95 4.68
C ASN A 513 25.18 -2.85 4.07
N ARG A 514 25.91 -3.17 3.00
CA ARG A 514 26.79 -2.25 2.24
C ARG A 514 26.36 -2.13 0.77
N ALA A 515 25.11 -2.49 0.47
CA ALA A 515 24.61 -2.64 -0.90
C ALA A 515 23.88 -1.42 -1.48
N ARG A 516 23.78 -0.29 -0.76
CA ARG A 516 23.19 0.96 -1.31
C ARG A 516 24.10 1.60 -2.37
N LEU A 517 23.51 2.32 -3.33
CA LEU A 517 24.22 2.97 -4.43
C LEU A 517 25.36 3.89 -3.95
N LYS A 518 25.15 4.61 -2.84
CA LYS A 518 26.19 5.46 -2.24
C LYS A 518 27.51 4.75 -1.93
N PHE A 519 27.46 3.47 -1.55
CA PHE A 519 28.68 2.68 -1.29
C PHE A 519 29.35 2.23 -2.58
N LEU A 520 28.56 1.95 -3.62
CA LEU A 520 29.09 1.66 -4.94
C LEU A 520 29.83 2.89 -5.50
N LEU A 521 29.20 4.06 -5.43
CA LEU A 521 29.81 5.32 -5.86
C LEU A 521 31.11 5.60 -5.09
N ALA A 522 31.08 5.47 -3.76
CA ALA A 522 32.28 5.67 -2.93
C ALA A 522 33.42 4.69 -3.26
N ARG A 523 33.08 3.43 -3.59
CA ARG A 523 34.08 2.40 -3.94
C ARG A 523 34.67 2.59 -5.34
N LEU A 524 33.85 2.98 -6.32
CA LEU A 524 34.32 3.19 -7.69
C LEU A 524 35.03 4.53 -7.87
N GLY A 525 34.68 5.53 -7.07
CA GLY A 525 35.02 6.93 -7.31
C GLY A 525 34.05 7.57 -8.31
N ALA A 526 33.92 8.89 -8.23
CA ALA A 526 32.99 9.66 -9.07
C ALA A 526 33.30 9.50 -10.56
N ASP A 527 34.55 9.69 -10.96
CA ASP A 527 34.95 9.69 -12.39
C ASP A 527 34.65 8.36 -13.07
N ARG A 528 35.05 7.24 -12.44
CA ARG A 528 34.78 5.90 -12.97
C ARG A 528 33.29 5.60 -13.01
N PHE A 529 32.54 6.00 -11.98
CA PHE A 529 31.10 5.81 -11.98
C PHE A 529 30.42 6.60 -13.11
N THR A 530 30.82 7.87 -13.32
CA THR A 530 30.35 8.71 -14.41
C THR A 530 30.63 8.08 -15.78
N ALA A 531 31.85 7.56 -15.99
CA ALA A 531 32.21 6.89 -17.23
C ALA A 531 31.31 5.67 -17.52
N LEU A 532 31.10 4.81 -16.53
CA LEU A 532 30.22 3.63 -16.66
C LEU A 532 28.77 4.02 -16.95
N VAL A 533 28.26 5.08 -16.31
CA VAL A 533 26.91 5.58 -16.57
C VAL A 533 26.81 6.17 -17.97
N ALA A 534 27.82 6.92 -18.43
CA ALA A 534 27.84 7.49 -19.78
C ALA A 534 27.85 6.39 -20.86
N GLU A 535 28.67 5.36 -20.69
CA GLU A 535 28.73 4.18 -21.56
C GLU A 535 27.37 3.47 -21.62
N ALA A 536 26.79 3.14 -20.46
CA ALA A 536 25.48 2.51 -20.39
C ALA A 536 24.36 3.39 -20.96
N THR A 537 24.45 4.72 -20.79
CA THR A 537 23.47 5.66 -21.37
C THR A 537 23.56 5.63 -22.90
N ALA A 538 24.77 5.67 -23.46
CA ALA A 538 24.97 5.60 -24.90
C ALA A 538 24.42 4.30 -25.51
N GLU A 539 24.62 3.16 -24.85
CA GLU A 539 24.02 1.87 -25.28
C GLU A 539 22.49 1.93 -25.25
N LEU A 540 21.93 2.49 -24.17
CA LEU A 540 20.48 2.54 -23.98
C LEU A 540 19.78 3.55 -24.88
N ARG A 541 20.45 4.63 -25.33
CA ARG A 541 19.89 5.59 -26.29
C ARG A 541 19.49 4.93 -27.63
N GLY A 542 20.19 3.89 -28.04
CA GLY A 542 19.89 3.16 -29.28
C GLY A 542 18.60 2.33 -29.23
N ARG A 543 17.94 2.25 -28.07
CA ARG A 543 16.70 1.51 -27.86
C ARG A 543 15.48 2.42 -28.00
N PRO A 544 14.30 1.89 -28.41
CA PRO A 544 13.09 2.69 -28.46
C PRO A 544 12.64 3.07 -27.05
N TRP A 545 12.43 4.36 -26.82
CA TRP A 545 11.86 4.92 -25.61
C TRP A 545 10.57 5.68 -25.93
N PRO A 546 9.56 5.65 -25.03
CA PRO A 546 8.40 6.52 -25.18
C PRO A 546 8.86 7.99 -25.13
N ALA A 547 8.32 8.79 -26.04
CA ALA A 547 8.58 10.22 -26.05
C ALA A 547 7.97 10.87 -24.79
N PRO A 548 8.63 11.88 -24.21
CA PRO A 548 8.06 12.61 -23.09
C PRO A 548 6.82 13.40 -23.55
N ALA A 549 5.79 13.47 -22.70
CA ALA A 549 4.54 14.17 -23.02
C ALA A 549 4.80 15.66 -23.33
N PRO A 550 4.07 16.33 -24.23
CA PRO A 550 4.24 17.76 -24.46
C PRO A 550 4.12 18.56 -23.15
N LEU A 551 4.98 19.57 -22.98
CA LEU A 551 4.85 20.50 -21.85
C LEU A 551 3.79 21.55 -22.20
N PRO A 552 2.95 21.97 -21.24
CA PRO A 552 2.10 23.14 -21.41
C PRO A 552 2.98 24.39 -21.63
N GLU A 553 2.46 25.39 -22.35
CA GLU A 553 3.19 26.64 -22.59
C GLU A 553 3.61 27.27 -21.26
N VAL A 554 4.92 27.49 -21.12
CA VAL A 554 5.50 28.10 -19.92
C VAL A 554 5.15 29.59 -19.94
N HIS A 555 4.23 30.00 -19.08
CA HIS A 555 4.10 31.42 -18.75
C HIS A 555 5.42 31.88 -18.10
N ALA A 556 5.97 32.99 -18.58
CA ALA A 556 7.25 33.50 -18.10
C ALA A 556 7.27 33.57 -16.56
N PRO A 557 8.39 33.22 -15.90
CA PRO A 557 8.53 33.38 -14.46
C PRO A 557 8.18 34.82 -14.08
N GLY A 558 7.14 35.00 -13.28
CA GLY A 558 6.65 36.30 -12.87
C GLY A 558 5.96 36.18 -11.53
N VAL A 559 6.08 37.22 -10.71
CA VAL A 559 5.26 37.33 -9.50
C VAL A 559 3.81 37.47 -9.98
N PRO A 560 2.90 36.56 -9.61
CA PRO A 560 1.53 36.66 -10.03
C PRO A 560 0.93 37.96 -9.50
N SER A 561 0.56 38.88 -10.39
CA SER A 561 -0.22 40.07 -10.05
C SER A 561 -1.68 39.63 -9.90
N GLY A 562 -2.28 39.84 -8.73
CA GLY A 562 -3.62 39.32 -8.49
C GLY A 562 -4.11 39.49 -7.05
N PRO A 563 -5.31 38.96 -6.74
CA PRO A 563 -5.87 39.03 -5.40
C PRO A 563 -4.94 38.32 -4.41
N THR A 564 -4.77 38.93 -3.24
CA THR A 564 -4.04 38.32 -2.12
C THR A 564 -5.03 37.58 -1.21
N PRO A 565 -4.62 36.46 -0.59
CA PRO A 565 -5.41 35.85 0.47
C PRO A 565 -5.65 36.88 1.59
N GLU A 566 -6.74 36.71 2.35
CA GLU A 566 -7.10 37.60 3.47
C GLU A 566 -5.93 37.86 4.45
N HIS A 567 -5.06 36.88 4.62
CA HIS A 567 -3.92 36.93 5.54
C HIS A 567 -2.56 36.99 4.83
N GLY A 568 -2.56 37.28 3.52
CA GLY A 568 -1.37 37.33 2.69
C GLY A 568 -0.82 35.97 2.30
N TRP A 569 0.28 35.99 1.54
CA TRP A 569 1.02 34.80 1.13
C TRP A 569 1.94 34.31 2.25
N GLY A 570 2.17 33.00 2.31
CA GLY A 570 3.02 32.39 3.31
C GLY A 570 3.48 30.99 2.93
N ASP A 571 4.14 30.31 3.87
CA ASP A 571 4.72 28.98 3.64
C ASP A 571 3.63 27.96 3.28
N ASP A 572 2.42 28.05 3.87
CA ASP A 572 1.31 27.13 3.62
C ASP A 572 0.37 27.58 2.50
N VAL A 573 0.34 28.87 2.15
CA VAL A 573 -0.51 29.40 1.08
C VAL A 573 0.38 30.18 0.13
N ARG A 574 0.70 29.55 -1.01
CA ARG A 574 1.67 30.05 -1.99
C ARG A 574 0.97 30.48 -3.27
N PRO A 575 1.43 31.56 -3.92
CA PRO A 575 0.88 31.97 -5.22
C PRO A 575 1.29 30.97 -6.32
N GLN A 576 0.42 30.82 -7.32
CA GLN A 576 0.69 30.02 -8.52
C GLN A 576 0.96 30.88 -9.74
N ARG A 577 1.61 30.31 -10.77
CA ARG A 577 1.83 31.00 -12.06
C ARG A 577 0.56 31.63 -12.63
N VAL A 578 -0.57 30.94 -12.47
CA VAL A 578 -1.89 31.44 -12.87
C VAL A 578 -2.39 32.39 -11.79
N PRO A 579 -2.58 33.69 -12.10
CA PRO A 579 -3.10 34.65 -11.14
C PRO A 579 -4.47 34.27 -10.60
N GLY A 580 -4.71 34.56 -9.31
CA GLY A 580 -5.98 34.27 -8.65
C GLY A 580 -6.13 32.85 -8.10
N LEU A 581 -5.16 31.97 -8.35
CA LEU A 581 -5.06 30.63 -7.78
C LEU A 581 -3.94 30.52 -6.74
N ALA A 582 -4.13 29.63 -5.78
CA ALA A 582 -3.23 29.37 -4.67
C ALA A 582 -2.93 27.87 -4.54
N THR A 583 -1.67 27.57 -4.19
CA THR A 583 -1.27 26.24 -3.70
C THR A 583 -1.35 26.27 -2.18
N VAL A 584 -2.14 25.36 -1.62
CA VAL A 584 -2.44 25.30 -0.18
C VAL A 584 -1.90 24.01 0.42
N THR A 585 -0.95 24.13 1.36
CA THR A 585 -0.50 23.04 2.20
C THR A 585 -1.48 22.87 3.38
N VAL A 586 -2.09 21.70 3.46
CA VAL A 586 -2.89 21.27 4.62
C VAL A 586 -1.99 20.46 5.54
N THR A 587 -1.75 21.00 6.73
CA THR A 587 -0.98 20.36 7.78
C THR A 587 -1.73 19.15 8.33
N VAL A 588 -1.05 18.00 8.32
CA VAL A 588 -1.56 16.73 8.84
C VAL A 588 -0.73 16.36 10.08
N PRO A 589 -1.29 16.48 11.29
CA PRO A 589 -0.56 16.17 12.52
C PRO A 589 0.03 14.75 12.48
N LEU A 590 1.36 14.68 12.58
CA LEU A 590 2.14 13.44 12.52
C LEU A 590 1.90 12.58 11.27
N GLY A 591 1.37 13.18 10.19
CA GLY A 591 1.03 12.48 8.96
C GLY A 591 -0.08 11.45 9.08
N ARG A 592 -1.01 11.56 10.02
CA ARG A 592 -2.10 10.60 10.21
C ARG A 592 -3.43 11.16 9.72
N LEU A 593 -4.07 10.48 8.78
CA LEU A 593 -5.39 10.83 8.26
C LEU A 593 -6.44 9.79 8.67
N SER A 594 -7.52 10.25 9.29
CA SER A 594 -8.72 9.44 9.53
C SER A 594 -9.53 9.26 8.24
N ALA A 595 -10.53 8.37 8.28
CA ALA A 595 -11.49 8.23 7.18
C ALA A 595 -12.23 9.55 6.90
N ASP A 596 -12.69 10.24 7.95
CA ASP A 596 -13.42 11.51 7.79
C ASP A 596 -12.52 12.61 7.22
N ALA A 597 -11.25 12.64 7.62
CA ALA A 597 -10.28 13.56 7.05
C ALA A 597 -10.03 13.29 5.56
N LEU A 598 -9.99 12.02 5.14
CA LEU A 598 -9.86 11.65 3.74
C LEU A 598 -11.08 12.06 2.90
N ASP A 599 -12.30 11.89 3.44
CA ASP A 599 -13.51 12.34 2.75
C ASP A 599 -13.53 13.86 2.57
N VAL A 600 -13.27 14.62 3.63
CA VAL A 600 -13.19 16.09 3.54
C VAL A 600 -12.11 16.51 2.54
N LEU A 601 -10.93 15.87 2.57
CA LEU A 601 -9.87 16.15 1.60
C LEU A 601 -10.28 15.83 0.16
N ALA A 602 -11.03 14.74 -0.05
CA ALA A 602 -11.57 14.39 -1.35
C ALA A 602 -12.58 15.43 -1.85
N GLU A 603 -13.52 15.84 -1.01
CA GLU A 603 -14.51 16.86 -1.35
C GLU A 603 -13.87 18.21 -1.68
N VAL A 604 -12.99 18.74 -0.81
CA VAL A 604 -12.34 20.03 -1.07
C VAL A 604 -11.43 19.95 -2.30
N ALA A 605 -10.80 18.81 -2.57
CA ALA A 605 -10.02 18.65 -3.79
C ALA A 605 -10.89 18.74 -5.06
N ARG A 606 -12.10 18.16 -5.06
CA ARG A 606 -13.02 18.23 -6.20
C ARG A 606 -13.66 19.61 -6.36
N GLU A 607 -14.06 20.23 -5.25
CA GLU A 607 -14.87 21.45 -5.28
C GLU A 607 -14.04 22.74 -5.32
N LEU A 608 -12.84 22.70 -4.74
CA LEU A 608 -11.99 23.87 -4.53
C LEU A 608 -10.66 23.78 -5.29
N GLY A 609 -10.30 22.65 -5.88
CA GLY A 609 -9.00 22.47 -6.53
C GLY A 609 -9.08 21.64 -7.80
N ASP A 610 -7.98 20.97 -8.14
CA ASP A 610 -7.84 20.19 -9.38
C ASP A 610 -8.24 18.71 -9.26
N GLY A 611 -9.01 18.34 -8.22
CA GLY A 611 -9.42 16.97 -7.96
C GLY A 611 -8.32 16.05 -7.42
N MET A 612 -7.12 16.58 -7.14
CA MET A 612 -5.96 15.78 -6.71
C MET A 612 -5.44 16.20 -5.33
N VAL A 613 -5.25 15.21 -4.46
CA VAL A 613 -4.64 15.35 -3.14
C VAL A 613 -3.16 14.96 -3.24
N ARG A 614 -2.26 15.94 -3.19
CA ARG A 614 -0.81 15.68 -3.26
C ARG A 614 -0.23 15.45 -1.89
N LEU A 615 0.72 14.54 -1.80
CA LEU A 615 1.40 14.23 -0.55
C LEU A 615 2.73 14.97 -0.53
N SER A 616 3.09 15.57 0.60
CA SER A 616 4.43 16.16 0.79
C SER A 616 5.37 15.16 1.48
N ARG A 617 6.67 15.47 1.49
CA ARG A 617 7.68 14.65 2.18
C ARG A 617 7.73 14.97 3.69
N GLU A 618 7.11 16.07 4.05
CA GLU A 618 6.90 16.60 5.39
C GLU A 618 5.69 15.91 6.05
N GLN A 619 5.08 14.94 5.35
CA GLN A 619 3.92 14.17 5.78
C GLN A 619 2.63 15.00 5.83
N ASN A 620 2.50 16.00 4.95
CA ASN A 620 1.33 16.86 4.81
C ASN A 620 0.63 16.62 3.46
N VAL A 621 -0.51 17.29 3.28
CA VAL A 621 -1.25 17.32 2.02
C VAL A 621 -1.04 18.66 1.33
N VAL A 622 -1.02 18.68 0.00
CA VAL A 622 -0.97 19.88 -0.83
C VAL A 622 -2.13 19.84 -1.82
N LEU A 623 -2.93 20.91 -1.84
CA LEU A 623 -4.01 21.15 -2.78
C LEU A 623 -3.60 22.28 -3.73
N ARG A 624 -3.85 22.08 -5.02
CA ARG A 624 -3.55 23.07 -6.06
C ARG A 624 -4.83 23.67 -6.60
N ASP A 625 -4.65 24.67 -7.46
CA ASP A 625 -5.68 25.42 -8.16
C ASP A 625 -6.81 25.94 -7.26
N VAL A 626 -6.47 26.30 -6.01
CA VAL A 626 -7.45 26.82 -5.05
C VAL A 626 -7.70 28.30 -5.33
N PRO A 627 -8.94 28.73 -5.63
CA PRO A 627 -9.24 30.15 -5.80
C PRO A 627 -8.85 30.92 -4.53
N VAL A 628 -8.08 32.01 -4.68
CA VAL A 628 -7.55 32.78 -3.54
C VAL A 628 -8.66 33.20 -2.56
N GLY A 629 -9.81 33.64 -3.08
CA GLY A 629 -10.97 34.03 -2.26
C GLY A 629 -11.63 32.88 -1.48
N ARG A 630 -11.32 31.62 -1.79
CA ARG A 630 -11.89 30.42 -1.14
C ARG A 630 -10.91 29.70 -0.22
N VAL A 631 -9.71 30.24 0.00
CA VAL A 631 -8.73 29.66 0.95
C VAL A 631 -9.30 29.61 2.38
N GLY A 632 -10.06 30.63 2.79
CA GLY A 632 -10.72 30.65 4.10
C GLY A 632 -11.76 29.53 4.26
N GLU A 633 -12.57 29.28 3.23
CA GLU A 633 -13.54 28.18 3.19
C GLU A 633 -12.83 26.82 3.33
N LEU A 634 -11.76 26.61 2.57
CA LEU A 634 -10.94 25.40 2.66
C LEU A 634 -10.40 25.21 4.08
N ALA A 635 -9.84 26.26 4.69
CA ALA A 635 -9.30 26.22 6.03
C ALA A 635 -10.35 25.81 7.08
N VAL A 636 -11.58 26.34 6.98
CA VAL A 636 -12.69 25.98 7.88
C VAL A 636 -13.08 24.51 7.73
N ARG A 637 -13.21 24.01 6.49
CA ARG A 637 -13.61 22.61 6.24
C ARG A 637 -12.59 21.61 6.76
N VAL A 638 -11.30 21.83 6.48
CA VAL A 638 -10.26 20.90 6.95
C VAL A 638 -10.05 20.99 8.47
N ALA A 639 -10.33 22.14 9.09
CA ALA A 639 -10.28 22.29 10.54
C ALA A 639 -11.31 21.42 11.27
N ALA A 640 -12.49 21.18 10.66
CA ALA A 640 -13.54 20.33 11.24
C ALA A 640 -13.08 18.87 11.46
N VAL A 641 -12.07 18.41 10.72
CA VAL A 641 -11.49 17.06 10.81
C VAL A 641 -10.10 17.05 11.45
N GLY A 642 -9.73 18.13 12.16
CA GLY A 642 -8.48 18.21 12.91
C GLY A 642 -7.23 18.48 12.08
N LEU A 643 -7.39 18.90 10.82
CA LEU A 643 -6.31 19.38 9.96
C LEU A 643 -6.21 20.92 10.05
N ALA A 644 -5.17 21.52 9.46
CA ALA A 644 -5.02 22.97 9.50
C ALA A 644 -4.37 23.53 8.25
N VAL A 645 -4.78 24.74 7.86
CA VAL A 645 -4.04 25.61 6.94
C VAL A 645 -3.53 26.78 7.77
N HIS A 646 -2.23 26.98 7.82
CA HIS A 646 -1.68 28.04 8.66
C HIS A 646 -1.40 29.30 7.84
N THR A 647 -2.29 30.28 7.97
CA THR A 647 -2.25 31.56 7.23
C THR A 647 -1.41 32.64 7.93
N HIS A 648 -1.35 32.63 9.27
CA HIS A 648 -0.69 33.69 10.05
C HIS A 648 0.70 33.32 10.56
N ARG A 649 0.98 32.02 10.68
CA ARG A 649 2.22 31.48 11.22
C ARG A 649 2.58 30.22 10.44
N PRO A 650 3.86 29.87 10.27
CA PRO A 650 4.24 28.62 9.63
C PRO A 650 3.68 27.42 10.40
N ALA A 651 3.34 26.36 9.66
CA ALA A 651 3.02 25.06 10.24
C ALA A 651 4.11 24.55 11.19
N ARG A 652 3.71 23.78 12.20
CA ARG A 652 4.67 23.04 13.02
C ARG A 652 5.23 21.89 12.19
N ASP A 653 6.55 21.72 12.22
CA ASP A 653 7.24 20.69 11.45
C ASP A 653 7.80 19.59 12.37
N VAL A 654 6.90 18.81 12.98
CA VAL A 654 7.29 17.63 13.78
C VAL A 654 6.87 16.36 13.03
N ARG A 655 7.88 15.59 12.62
CA ARG A 655 7.74 14.39 11.80
C ARG A 655 8.09 13.15 12.61
N SER A 656 7.44 12.04 12.29
CA SER A 656 7.77 10.77 12.93
C SER A 656 7.72 9.62 11.94
N CYS A 657 8.63 8.66 12.12
CA CYS A 657 8.40 7.34 11.55
C CYS A 657 7.38 6.58 12.40
N VAL A 658 7.05 5.36 11.98
CA VAL A 658 6.14 4.45 12.69
C VAL A 658 6.63 4.14 14.11
N GLY A 659 7.91 3.79 14.27
CA GLY A 659 8.51 3.46 15.57
C GLY A 659 7.93 2.20 16.23
N ALA A 660 8.31 1.97 17.49
CA ALA A 660 7.70 0.94 18.33
C ALA A 660 6.28 1.38 18.78
N PRO A 661 5.36 0.45 19.06
CA PRO A 661 5.54 -1.00 19.03
C PRO A 661 5.47 -1.63 17.62
N SER A 662 4.87 -0.97 16.63
CA SER A 662 4.54 -1.61 15.34
C SER A 662 5.76 -2.00 14.48
N CYS A 663 6.79 -1.15 14.39
CA CYS A 663 7.94 -1.42 13.52
C CYS A 663 8.87 -2.49 14.10
N ALA A 664 9.10 -3.57 13.34
CA ALA A 664 10.03 -4.65 13.72
C ALA A 664 11.48 -4.15 13.95
N LEU A 665 11.91 -3.09 13.27
CA LEU A 665 13.27 -2.53 13.42
C LEU A 665 13.39 -1.46 14.52
N ALA A 666 12.29 -1.00 15.10
CA ALA A 666 12.33 0.10 16.06
C ALA A 666 12.95 -0.33 17.40
N ILE A 667 13.71 0.58 18.00
CA ILE A 667 14.25 0.45 19.35
C ILE A 667 13.38 1.25 20.32
N THR A 668 12.87 2.40 19.88
CA THR A 668 12.08 3.33 20.70
C THR A 668 10.74 3.71 20.05
N PRO A 669 9.73 4.13 20.84
CA PRO A 669 8.44 4.59 20.36
C PRO A 669 8.51 6.03 19.87
N THR A 670 8.01 6.31 18.66
CA THR A 670 8.17 7.64 18.03
C THR A 670 6.91 8.48 18.02
N ARG A 671 5.74 7.87 17.82
CA ARG A 671 4.47 8.60 17.63
C ARG A 671 4.05 9.35 18.90
N ASP A 672 4.12 8.69 20.06
CA ASP A 672 3.76 9.32 21.34
C ASP A 672 4.71 10.46 21.68
N LEU A 673 6.01 10.25 21.47
CA LEU A 673 7.02 11.28 21.66
C LEU A 673 6.81 12.46 20.70
N ALA A 674 6.56 12.20 19.42
CA ALA A 674 6.28 13.24 18.44
C ALA A 674 4.99 14.00 18.78
N GLY A 675 3.97 13.33 19.32
CA GLY A 675 2.77 13.97 19.87
C GLY A 675 3.09 14.90 21.04
N ALA A 676 3.89 14.45 22.01
CA ALA A 676 4.32 15.30 23.12
C ALA A 676 5.11 16.54 22.63
N LEU A 677 6.02 16.35 21.67
CA LEU A 677 6.79 17.43 21.06
C LEU A 677 5.91 18.38 20.25
N TRP A 678 4.89 17.88 19.55
CA TRP A 678 3.93 18.69 18.82
C TRP A 678 3.28 19.74 19.72
N HIS A 679 2.97 19.37 20.97
CA HIS A 679 2.33 20.27 21.95
C HIS A 679 3.29 21.09 22.80
N LEU A 680 4.61 20.92 22.64
CA LEU A 680 5.62 21.60 23.46
C LEU A 680 5.61 23.13 23.21
N PRO A 681 5.52 23.98 24.25
CA PRO A 681 5.38 25.44 24.08
C PRO A 681 6.53 26.08 23.27
N VAL A 682 7.76 25.60 23.44
CA VAL A 682 8.94 26.13 22.71
C VAL A 682 8.85 25.90 21.21
N LEU A 683 8.29 24.77 20.78
CA LEU A 683 8.12 24.44 19.38
C LEU A 683 6.88 25.13 18.81
N ARG A 684 5.84 25.34 19.62
CA ARG A 684 4.67 26.12 19.21
C ARG A 684 5.02 27.58 18.89
N ARG A 685 5.91 28.21 19.67
CA ARG A 685 6.36 29.59 19.41
C ARG A 685 7.42 29.69 18.31
N ASN A 686 8.17 28.61 18.04
CA ASN A 686 9.18 28.52 16.98
C ASN A 686 8.79 27.44 15.96
N SER A 687 7.65 27.61 15.28
CA SER A 687 7.06 26.56 14.45
C SER A 687 7.92 26.11 13.25
N ARG A 688 8.85 26.95 12.80
CA ARG A 688 9.83 26.63 11.74
C ARG A 688 10.95 25.68 12.17
N VAL A 689 11.13 25.43 13.48
CA VAL A 689 12.13 24.47 13.95
C VAL A 689 11.65 23.08 13.58
N SER A 690 12.35 22.46 12.62
CA SER A 690 12.02 21.13 12.15
C SER A 690 12.51 20.06 13.12
N VAL A 691 11.61 19.16 13.52
CA VAL A 691 11.89 18.07 14.45
C VAL A 691 11.55 16.74 13.80
N SER A 692 12.49 15.79 13.80
CA SER A 692 12.29 14.50 13.12
C SER A 692 12.63 13.32 14.03
N VAL A 693 11.62 12.50 14.34
CA VAL A 693 11.71 11.38 15.30
C VAL A 693 11.75 10.04 14.57
N SER A 694 12.89 9.37 14.61
CA SER A 694 13.09 8.02 14.08
C SER A 694 13.28 7.01 15.21
N GLY A 695 12.61 5.86 15.16
CA GLY A 695 12.66 4.85 16.23
C GLY A 695 13.91 3.99 16.20
N CYS A 696 14.73 4.12 15.15
CA CYS A 696 16.03 3.46 15.01
C CYS A 696 16.93 4.28 14.07
N PRO A 697 18.22 3.90 13.92
CA PRO A 697 19.17 4.64 13.08
C PRO A 697 18.88 4.58 11.57
N ALA A 698 17.86 3.85 11.10
CA ALA A 698 17.55 3.73 9.67
C ALA A 698 17.08 5.04 9.01
N SER A 699 16.71 6.04 9.81
CA SER A 699 16.34 7.40 9.38
C SER A 699 15.13 7.48 8.44
N CYS A 700 14.07 6.71 8.71
CA CYS A 700 12.82 6.81 7.95
C CYS A 700 12.18 8.21 8.05
N ALA A 701 12.34 8.90 9.19
CA ALA A 701 11.86 10.26 9.40
C ALA A 701 12.89 11.34 8.96
N ARG A 702 14.05 10.95 8.41
CA ARG A 702 15.12 11.86 7.96
C ARG A 702 15.73 12.70 9.10
N HIS A 703 16.00 12.09 10.27
CA HIS A 703 16.42 12.81 11.47
C HIS A 703 17.70 13.64 11.29
N GLN A 704 18.67 13.24 10.46
CA GLN A 704 19.87 14.05 10.24
C GLN A 704 19.66 15.27 9.33
N ALA A 705 18.48 15.40 8.71
CA ALA A 705 18.13 16.48 7.80
C ALA A 705 17.22 17.54 8.46
N ALA A 706 16.97 17.43 9.76
CA ALA A 706 16.15 18.36 10.53
C ALA A 706 17.02 19.25 11.42
N ASP A 707 16.49 20.39 11.85
CA ASP A 707 17.09 21.24 12.88
C ASP A 707 17.36 20.43 14.14
N LEU A 708 16.39 19.60 14.55
CA LEU A 708 16.50 18.67 15.68
C LEU A 708 16.08 17.25 15.27
N GLY A 709 17.06 16.36 15.18
CA GLY A 709 16.87 14.96 14.85
C GLY A 709 16.94 14.04 16.06
N LEU A 710 16.02 13.09 16.16
CA LEU A 710 16.02 12.06 17.20
C LEU A 710 16.11 10.67 16.56
N ALA A 711 17.17 9.93 16.88
CA ALA A 711 17.41 8.58 16.38
C ALA A 711 17.39 7.57 17.54
N GLY A 712 16.38 6.70 17.54
CA GLY A 712 16.19 5.68 18.57
C GLY A 712 17.42 4.78 18.72
N ASN A 713 17.85 4.60 19.96
CA ASN A 713 19.06 3.88 20.33
C ASN A 713 18.92 3.30 21.75
N LEU A 714 19.85 2.42 22.12
CA LEU A 714 20.06 2.09 23.52
C LEU A 714 21.09 3.06 24.09
N VAL A 715 20.76 3.71 25.19
CA VAL A 715 21.60 4.68 25.88
C VAL A 715 21.99 4.15 27.25
N SER A 716 23.16 4.54 27.75
CA SER A 716 23.63 4.17 29.08
C SER A 716 23.28 5.29 30.06
N VAL A 717 22.44 5.00 31.04
CA VAL A 717 22.03 5.95 32.09
C VAL A 717 22.37 5.32 33.43
N ARG A 718 23.25 5.97 34.21
CA ARG A 718 23.69 5.49 35.53
C ARG A 718 24.16 4.02 35.51
N GLY A 719 24.93 3.65 34.48
CA GLY A 719 25.43 2.28 34.28
C GLY A 719 24.40 1.27 33.75
N ARG A 720 23.14 1.65 33.52
CA ARG A 720 22.09 0.77 32.97
C ARG A 720 21.76 1.13 31.52
N ARG A 721 21.57 0.12 30.68
CA ARG A 721 21.13 0.29 29.29
C ARG A 721 19.61 0.47 29.25
N VAL A 722 19.15 1.63 28.79
CA VAL A 722 17.73 1.98 28.65
C VAL A 722 17.43 2.44 27.22
N PRO A 723 16.18 2.35 26.76
CA PRO A 723 15.76 2.98 25.51
C PRO A 723 15.95 4.51 25.57
N GLY A 724 16.45 5.08 24.49
CA GLY A 724 16.68 6.52 24.40
C GLY A 724 16.99 6.97 22.97
N TYR A 725 17.44 8.20 22.83
CA TYR A 725 17.65 8.83 21.53
C TYR A 725 19.05 9.40 21.41
N ARG A 726 19.69 9.13 20.26
CA ARG A 726 20.80 9.95 19.78
C ARG A 726 20.22 11.21 19.17
N VAL A 727 20.71 12.36 19.61
CA VAL A 727 20.23 13.69 19.21
C VAL A 727 21.16 14.27 18.15
N HIS A 728 20.57 14.73 17.05
CA HIS A 728 21.23 15.45 15.97
C HIS A 728 20.77 16.90 15.97
N LEU A 729 21.67 17.85 15.70
CA LEU A 729 21.37 19.28 15.73
C LEU A 729 21.94 20.01 14.51
N GLY A 730 21.16 20.93 13.95
CA GLY A 730 21.57 21.87 12.90
C GLY A 730 21.60 21.31 11.49
N GLY A 731 20.72 20.35 11.16
CA GLY A 731 20.55 19.87 9.78
C GLY A 731 19.80 20.88 8.92
N ASP A 732 20.31 21.14 7.71
CA ASP A 732 19.69 21.99 6.69
C ASP A 732 20.17 21.52 5.31
N LEU A 733 19.34 20.71 4.65
CA LEU A 733 19.67 20.18 3.32
C LEU A 733 19.69 21.24 2.21
N GLY A 734 19.04 22.39 2.42
CA GLY A 734 19.11 23.50 1.47
C GLY A 734 20.51 24.12 1.40
N ARG A 735 21.25 24.03 2.50
CA ARG A 735 22.63 24.52 2.64
C ARG A 735 23.67 23.40 2.76
N ASP A 736 23.33 22.18 2.37
CA ASP A 736 24.21 20.99 2.43
C ASP A 736 24.73 20.64 3.82
N ARG A 737 23.98 21.00 4.87
CA ARG A 737 24.33 20.72 6.27
C ARG A 737 23.61 19.47 6.74
N ILE A 738 24.37 18.51 7.25
CA ILE A 738 23.86 17.33 7.95
C ILE A 738 23.96 17.58 9.45
N GLY A 739 22.90 17.26 10.19
CA GLY A 739 22.83 17.45 11.63
C GLY A 739 23.94 16.72 12.38
N ARG A 740 24.66 17.47 13.23
CA ARG A 740 25.78 17.00 14.03
C ARG A 740 25.27 16.31 15.30
N VAL A 741 25.99 15.30 15.79
CA VAL A 741 25.56 14.58 16.99
C VAL A 741 25.79 15.46 18.21
N LEU A 742 24.71 15.87 18.87
CA LEU A 742 24.78 16.59 20.14
C LEU A 742 25.13 15.60 21.26
N GLY A 743 24.57 14.38 21.22
CA GLY A 743 24.73 13.36 22.26
C GLY A 743 23.54 12.42 22.38
N ARG A 744 23.29 11.89 23.58
CA ARG A 744 22.31 10.82 23.85
C ARG A 744 21.47 11.13 25.08
N VAL A 745 20.15 10.92 25.00
CA VAL A 745 19.19 11.18 26.08
C VAL A 745 18.29 9.98 26.35
N ALA A 746 17.91 9.78 27.60
CA ALA A 746 16.87 8.83 27.98
C ALA A 746 15.51 9.18 27.36
N GLN A 747 14.68 8.18 27.04
CA GLN A 747 13.40 8.38 26.36
C GLN A 747 12.45 9.32 27.12
N ASP A 748 12.40 9.22 28.44
CA ASP A 748 11.52 9.97 29.34
C ASP A 748 11.93 11.44 29.52
N GLN A 749 13.13 11.82 29.04
CA GLN A 749 13.69 13.16 29.24
C GLN A 749 13.87 13.95 27.94
N VAL A 750 13.40 13.42 26.81
CA VAL A 750 13.56 14.06 25.50
C VAL A 750 12.88 15.44 25.47
N THR A 751 11.68 15.58 26.03
CA THR A 751 10.94 16.86 26.02
C THR A 751 11.67 17.94 26.78
N GLN A 752 12.26 17.61 27.94
CA GLN A 752 13.12 18.50 28.72
C GLN A 752 14.36 18.93 27.93
N LEU A 753 15.01 17.99 27.25
CA LEU A 753 16.16 18.30 26.39
C LEU A 753 15.77 19.25 25.25
N VAL A 754 14.66 18.97 24.55
CA VAL A 754 14.21 19.81 23.43
C VAL A 754 13.84 21.21 23.91
N ASP A 755 13.17 21.33 25.05
CA ASP A 755 12.84 22.62 25.68
C ASP A 755 14.11 23.46 25.88
N GLN A 756 15.14 22.86 26.49
CA GLN A 756 16.40 23.54 26.76
C GLN A 756 17.18 23.88 25.49
N VAL A 757 17.28 22.97 24.53
CA VAL A 757 17.98 23.22 23.26
C VAL A 757 17.38 24.41 22.52
N VAL A 758 16.05 24.48 22.46
CA VAL A 758 15.35 25.58 21.78
C VAL A 758 15.53 26.89 22.55
N ARG A 759 15.45 26.89 23.88
CA ARG A 759 15.73 28.08 24.71
C ARG A 759 17.16 28.59 24.52
N THR A 760 18.14 27.70 24.54
CA THR A 760 19.54 28.06 24.28
C THR A 760 19.70 28.66 22.88
N TRP A 761 19.00 28.15 21.87
CA TRP A 761 18.98 28.80 20.55
C TRP A 761 18.32 30.19 20.59
N GLU A 762 17.21 30.36 21.30
CA GLU A 762 16.56 31.68 21.46
C GLU A 762 17.47 32.72 22.10
N ASP A 763 18.31 32.32 23.06
CA ASP A 763 19.28 33.19 23.71
C ASP A 763 20.49 33.51 22.80
N LEU A 764 20.85 32.58 21.90
CA LEU A 764 22.03 32.70 21.03
C LEU A 764 21.74 33.35 19.67
N ARG A 765 20.50 33.26 19.18
CA ARG A 765 20.16 33.66 17.81
C ARG A 765 20.32 35.16 17.63
N VAL A 766 20.91 35.54 16.50
CA VAL A 766 21.03 36.95 16.11
C VAL A 766 20.03 37.22 14.99
N GLY A 767 19.17 38.23 15.18
CA GLY A 767 18.14 38.59 14.20
C GLY A 767 17.19 37.43 13.90
N HIS A 768 17.15 36.99 12.63
CA HIS A 768 16.26 35.94 12.14
C HIS A 768 17.00 34.62 11.82
N GLU A 769 18.19 34.41 12.39
CA GLU A 769 18.94 33.16 12.22
C GLU A 769 18.10 31.92 12.57
N THR A 770 18.18 30.89 11.73
CA THR A 770 17.61 29.58 12.04
C THR A 770 18.45 28.84 13.07
N LEU A 771 17.91 27.75 13.64
CA LEU A 771 18.68 26.90 14.55
C LEU A 771 19.93 26.34 13.86
N ALA A 772 19.81 25.86 12.63
CA ALA A 772 20.95 25.42 11.84
C ALA A 772 22.00 26.52 11.60
N ASP A 773 21.59 27.79 11.42
CA ASP A 773 22.53 28.92 11.26
C ASP A 773 23.28 29.20 12.57
N SER A 774 22.58 29.23 13.70
CA SER A 774 23.23 29.43 15.00
C SER A 774 24.20 28.28 15.33
N VAL A 775 23.83 27.02 15.06
CA VAL A 775 24.75 25.87 15.25
C VAL A 775 25.98 25.96 14.35
N ALA A 776 25.83 26.44 13.11
CA ALA A 776 26.97 26.64 12.21
C ALA A 776 27.91 27.73 12.72
N ARG A 777 27.37 28.81 13.31
CA ARG A 777 28.14 29.94 13.85
C ARG A 777 28.81 29.62 15.19
N THR A 778 28.08 29.03 16.13
CA THR A 778 28.55 28.86 17.52
C THR A 778 29.15 27.49 17.81
N GLY A 779 28.93 26.52 16.93
CA GLY A 779 29.16 25.11 17.23
C GLY A 779 28.16 24.57 18.25
N LEU A 780 28.44 23.35 18.75
CA LEU A 780 27.55 22.63 19.68
C LEU A 780 27.82 22.97 21.15
N GLU A 781 28.96 23.57 21.49
CA GLU A 781 29.38 23.75 22.89
C GLU A 781 28.37 24.55 23.74
N PRO A 782 27.78 25.66 23.26
CA PRO A 782 26.75 26.37 24.04
C PRO A 782 25.53 25.50 24.38
N PHE A 783 25.12 24.63 23.44
CA PHE A 783 24.00 23.70 23.65
C PHE A 783 24.38 22.60 24.64
N VAL A 784 25.60 22.06 24.56
CA VAL A 784 26.12 21.09 25.51
C VAL A 784 26.21 21.69 26.92
N SER A 785 26.71 22.92 27.03
CA SER A 785 26.79 23.66 28.30
C SER A 785 25.41 23.92 28.91
N GLY A 786 24.44 24.35 28.09
CA GLY A 786 23.05 24.53 28.54
C GLY A 786 22.41 23.24 29.08
N LEU A 787 22.72 22.09 28.48
CA LEU A 787 22.23 20.78 28.95
C LEU A 787 22.93 20.29 30.22
N ARG A 788 24.24 20.54 30.38
CA ARG A 788 25.00 20.19 31.61
C ARG A 788 24.47 20.95 32.84
N GLY A 789 23.92 22.14 32.64
CA GLY A 789 23.32 22.93 33.72
C GLY A 789 21.99 22.41 34.25
N LEU A 790 21.38 21.39 33.62
CA LEU A 790 20.06 20.89 34.02
C LEU A 790 20.15 19.78 35.07
N PRO A 791 19.63 19.99 36.30
CA PRO A 791 19.61 18.96 37.33
C PRO A 791 18.71 17.79 36.91
N GLY A 792 19.22 16.57 37.08
CA GLY A 792 18.47 15.34 36.86
C GLY A 792 18.40 14.85 35.41
N LEU A 793 18.93 15.59 34.44
CA LEU A 793 18.97 15.16 33.03
C LEU A 793 19.97 14.00 32.85
N SER A 794 19.46 12.82 32.48
CA SER A 794 20.26 11.64 32.13
C SER A 794 20.65 11.71 30.66
N TRP A 795 21.72 12.46 30.42
CA TRP A 795 22.25 12.77 29.10
C TRP A 795 23.76 12.53 29.06
N GLU A 796 24.26 12.15 27.88
CA GLU A 796 25.68 12.01 27.60
C GLU A 796 26.01 12.82 26.34
N ALA A 797 27.00 13.72 26.42
CA ALA A 797 27.47 14.45 25.24
C ALA A 797 28.02 13.47 24.19
N GLY A 798 27.87 13.82 22.91
CA GLY A 798 28.37 12.96 21.84
C GLY A 798 29.87 13.15 21.65
N ASP A 799 30.64 12.07 21.70
CA ASP A 799 31.91 12.00 20.98
C ASP A 799 31.62 11.81 19.49
N ASP A 800 32.38 12.47 18.61
CA ASP A 800 32.35 12.33 17.14
C ASP A 800 32.85 10.93 16.68
N GLU A 801 32.65 9.89 17.49
CA GLU A 801 32.99 8.52 17.13
C GLU A 801 32.00 8.01 16.06
N GLY A 802 32.59 7.59 14.94
CA GLY A 802 31.89 7.12 13.75
C GLY A 802 30.88 5.98 13.99
N PRO A 803 30.12 5.58 12.95
CA PRO A 803 28.96 4.69 13.05
C PRO A 803 29.24 3.22 13.46
N ASP A 804 30.41 2.87 14.00
CA ASP A 804 30.94 1.50 14.00
C ASP A 804 31.00 0.76 15.34
N ARG A 805 30.22 1.15 16.36
CA ARG A 805 29.84 0.15 17.37
C ARG A 805 28.56 -0.58 16.94
N PRO A 806 28.64 -1.83 16.43
CA PRO A 806 27.45 -2.62 16.18
C PRO A 806 26.66 -2.72 17.48
N SER A 807 25.37 -2.37 17.42
CA SER A 807 24.45 -2.73 18.49
C SER A 807 24.50 -4.25 18.62
N PRO A 808 24.78 -4.81 19.82
CA PRO A 808 24.67 -6.26 20.00
C PRO A 808 23.24 -6.70 19.65
N PRO A 809 23.05 -7.96 19.21
CA PRO A 809 21.74 -8.47 18.85
C PRO A 809 20.73 -8.20 19.99
N ILE A 810 19.59 -7.64 19.61
CA ILE A 810 18.48 -7.38 20.53
C ILE A 810 17.93 -8.74 20.94
N THR A 811 18.26 -9.20 22.15
CA THR A 811 17.54 -10.31 22.77
C THR A 811 16.13 -9.79 23.08
N PRO A 812 15.05 -10.43 22.60
CA PRO A 812 13.70 -10.01 22.95
C PRO A 812 13.55 -10.06 24.47
N VAL A 813 13.11 -8.94 25.05
CA VAL A 813 12.71 -8.87 26.46
C VAL A 813 11.58 -9.87 26.63
N ARG A 814 11.84 -10.98 27.32
CA ARG A 814 10.80 -11.91 27.74
C ARG A 814 9.81 -11.13 28.59
N THR A 815 8.61 -10.89 28.07
CA THR A 815 7.44 -10.59 28.90
C THR A 815 7.29 -11.78 29.84
N ARG A 816 7.47 -11.56 31.14
CA ARG A 816 7.08 -12.57 32.14
C ARG A 816 5.57 -12.74 32.00
N SER A 817 5.14 -13.99 31.90
CA SER A 817 3.74 -14.41 31.94
C SER A 817 3.04 -13.91 33.19
#